data_AF-A0A542DTK7-F1
#
_entry.id   AF-A0A542DTK7-F1
#
_cell.length_a   1.000
_cell.length_b   1.000
_cell.length_c   1.000
_cell.angle_alpha   90.00
_cell.angle_beta   90.00
_cell.angle_gamma   90.00
#
_symmetry.space_group_name_H-M   'P 1'
#
loop_
_entity.id
_entity.type
_entity.pdbx_description
1 polymer ?
#
loop_
_entity_poly.entity_id
_entity_poly.type
_entity_poly.pdbx_seq_one_letter_code
_entity_poly.pdbx_strand_id
1 'polypeptide(L)'
;MHLGKRRGLRFAAIGTLLAAVALPAYADDPTPTASQPPPASVTDVNRSLEQLQAEAAAVQADFAKATIAYTKALKEAQSAEAAAKAAEATASTSKSRADKERHRLGVITAQAYQLGIPTVMGTESLLWSLAPVAENLQEIADRQTAIVQLGSTQVSQYNTALAAESESNRLKEDAVTKRAAANEAAAKAQELSKQVQQKAADASAMMADQTADLDVASGVSQQLQTVRDAQALAQWKTYLTELAAAKVTPPAAAVLKNPAKLPAGLAPLTRRGAAVPGVASVTASGRTVRVLSAETIRAVNQAFSLVGKPYGVAATGPDKYGCLGAARVAWEPYTTLPNLVGKVYPDYQAVPTTQIQPGDLLIMGSRSYGLVHIGIALDDNQMIAADESKGAVVVTSVPDNLYAALRPTLGAPSKPQVAPVATSEAYSFRCGNTATSYDVGSGAWTWPLPDGTYEIGTPFGQAGSEWSSGFHTGQDFPAPIGTPVRAVTSGVVRIEHPAWAGNLVRIDHGNGLETLYAHLSRVDVTEGQQVTAGQQIGAVGDKGNTTGPHLHFEVRLGGDPVNPMPFLATGSASTGWGGYSNGMIPADKLCAIGAGHMLRCDAAAAYLKLAAAYRAQFGRTLCITDSYRSYASQVSLYQRKPSLAALPGTSNHGWGVAVDLCGGIDKYNTAQYLWMKAHAPSYGWLHPAWAEPGRNREEPWHWEFGNPVNS
;
A
#
# COMPACT_ATOMS: atom_id res chain seq x y z
N MET A 1 -43.53 -23.91 -16.98
CA MET A 1 -43.25 -23.24 -18.27
C MET A 1 -42.89 -21.78 -17.97
N HIS A 2 -41.77 -21.33 -18.57
CA HIS A 2 -41.16 -19.98 -18.57
C HIS A 2 -40.57 -19.38 -17.28
N LEU A 3 -39.30 -19.75 -17.05
CA LEU A 3 -38.24 -18.88 -16.53
C LEU A 3 -38.02 -17.66 -17.44
N GLY A 4 -37.68 -16.50 -16.88
CA GLY A 4 -37.11 -15.42 -17.67
C GLY A 4 -36.84 -14.08 -16.96
N LYS A 5 -35.62 -13.94 -16.42
CA LYS A 5 -34.82 -12.69 -16.36
C LYS A 5 -35.35 -11.51 -15.51
N ARG A 6 -34.81 -11.36 -14.30
CA ARG A 6 -34.41 -10.04 -13.77
C ARG A 6 -32.88 -9.97 -13.76
N ARG A 7 -32.32 -9.43 -14.85
CA ARG A 7 -30.96 -8.86 -14.90
C ARG A 7 -31.04 -7.56 -14.06
N GLY A 8 -30.21 -7.37 -13.03
CA GLY A 8 -28.85 -6.86 -13.20
C GLY A 8 -28.87 -5.33 -13.17
N LEU A 9 -29.00 -4.72 -11.98
CA LEU A 9 -28.66 -3.31 -11.81
C LEU A 9 -27.13 -3.20 -11.83
N ARG A 10 -26.62 -2.68 -12.94
CA ARG A 10 -25.26 -2.20 -13.08
C ARG A 10 -25.21 -0.81 -12.43
N PHE A 11 -24.38 -0.62 -11.41
CA PHE A 11 -23.91 0.72 -11.05
C PHE A 11 -22.57 0.93 -11.75
N ALA A 12 -22.61 1.75 -12.79
CA ALA A 12 -21.46 2.37 -13.43
C ALA A 12 -21.68 3.88 -13.38
N ALA A 13 -20.56 4.61 -13.24
CA ALA A 13 -20.39 6.05 -13.40
C ALA A 13 -20.94 6.96 -12.28
N ILE A 14 -20.02 7.50 -11.48
CA ILE A 14 -19.92 8.95 -11.28
C ILE A 14 -18.44 9.32 -11.39
N GLY A 15 -18.08 9.88 -12.54
CA GLY A 15 -16.86 10.63 -12.75
C GLY A 15 -17.21 12.06 -13.11
N THR A 16 -16.30 12.99 -12.77
CA THR A 16 -16.16 14.39 -13.22
C THR A 16 -17.26 15.40 -12.89
N LEU A 17 -16.87 16.47 -12.18
CA LEU A 17 -17.29 17.91 -12.24
C LEU A 17 -16.51 18.61 -11.09
N LEU A 18 -15.91 19.80 -11.14
CA LEU A 18 -15.98 20.97 -12.02
C LEU A 18 -14.78 21.91 -11.71
N ALA A 19 -14.27 22.59 -12.73
CA ALA A 19 -13.38 23.75 -12.61
C ALA A 19 -14.16 25.03 -12.97
N ALA A 20 -14.01 26.13 -12.20
CA ALA A 20 -14.20 27.52 -12.66
C ALA A 20 -13.82 28.60 -11.59
N VAL A 21 -12.69 29.28 -11.84
CA VAL A 21 -12.44 30.75 -11.85
C VAL A 21 -13.04 31.68 -10.77
N ALA A 22 -12.16 32.43 -10.06
CA ALA A 22 -12.16 33.90 -10.01
C ALA A 22 -10.86 34.46 -9.40
N LEU A 23 -10.14 35.29 -10.18
CA LEU A 23 -9.07 36.19 -9.71
C LEU A 23 -9.69 37.50 -9.20
N PRO A 24 -9.02 38.20 -8.27
CA PRO A 24 -8.92 39.65 -8.37
C PRO A 24 -7.46 40.12 -8.40
N ALA A 25 -7.27 41.24 -9.08
CA ALA A 25 -6.01 41.87 -9.43
C ALA A 25 -5.71 43.10 -8.56
N TYR A 26 -4.42 43.48 -8.53
CA TYR A 26 -3.83 44.77 -8.09
C TYR A 26 -3.97 45.11 -6.59
N ALA A 27 -3.08 45.87 -5.94
CA ALA A 27 -1.72 46.36 -6.15
C ALA A 27 -1.28 46.93 -4.77
N ASP A 28 0.02 46.91 -4.47
CA ASP A 28 0.80 48.03 -3.91
C ASP A 28 2.10 47.52 -3.27
N ASP A 29 3.22 48.05 -3.75
CA ASP A 29 4.52 47.99 -3.06
C ASP A 29 4.44 48.73 -1.72
N PRO A 30 5.20 48.29 -0.71
CA PRO A 30 6.25 49.20 -0.26
C PRO A 30 7.60 48.52 0.04
N THR A 31 8.64 49.30 -0.25
CA THR A 31 10.05 49.17 0.14
C THR A 31 10.29 48.74 1.59
N PRO A 32 11.46 48.11 1.88
CA PRO A 32 11.70 47.40 3.13
C PRO A 32 12.13 48.33 4.27
N THR A 33 11.45 48.24 5.42
CA THR A 33 11.97 48.73 6.69
C THR A 33 12.26 47.57 7.64
N ALA A 34 13.39 47.69 8.32
CA ALA A 34 13.98 46.70 9.21
C ALA A 34 13.06 46.32 10.40
N SER A 35 13.30 45.11 10.90
CA SER A 35 12.75 44.49 12.12
C SER A 35 11.25 44.18 12.12
N GLN A 36 10.89 42.97 11.66
CA GLN A 36 9.71 42.28 12.15
C GLN A 36 10.11 40.90 12.73
N PRO A 37 9.57 40.51 13.89
CA PRO A 37 9.69 39.15 14.42
C PRO A 37 8.99 38.15 13.48
N PRO A 38 9.33 36.85 13.52
CA PRO A 38 8.72 35.85 12.65
C PRO A 38 7.18 35.90 12.76
N PRO A 39 6.44 35.74 11.64
CA PRO A 39 4.99 35.82 11.66
C PRO A 39 4.39 34.76 12.57
N ALA A 40 3.29 35.17 13.20
CA ALA A 40 2.53 34.45 14.20
C ALA A 40 2.11 33.04 13.76
N SER A 41 1.90 32.19 14.77
CA SER A 41 1.54 30.79 14.69
C SER A 41 0.36 30.48 13.77
N VAL A 42 0.51 29.37 13.06
CA VAL A 42 -0.52 28.58 12.38
C VAL A 42 -1.50 28.02 13.42
N THR A 43 -2.40 28.86 13.96
CA THR A 43 -3.37 28.41 14.97
C THR A 43 -4.80 28.25 14.46
N ASP A 44 -5.13 28.65 13.24
CA ASP A 44 -6.51 28.50 12.74
C ASP A 44 -6.57 27.82 11.37
N VAL A 45 -6.33 26.51 11.34
CA VAL A 45 -6.87 25.63 10.31
C VAL A 45 -7.72 24.59 11.03
N ASN A 46 -9.04 24.66 10.86
CA ASN A 46 -10.02 23.90 11.64
C ASN A 46 -9.95 22.37 11.44
N ARG A 47 -9.20 21.85 10.44
CA ARG A 47 -8.70 20.46 10.38
C ARG A 47 -7.30 20.40 9.76
N SER A 48 -6.40 19.59 10.32
CA SER A 48 -5.06 19.38 9.76
C SER A 48 -5.05 18.33 8.62
N LEU A 49 -4.09 18.41 7.68
CA LEU A 49 -3.91 17.39 6.62
C LEU A 49 -3.79 15.96 7.20
N GLU A 50 -3.19 15.84 8.38
CA GLU A 50 -3.07 14.60 9.14
C GLU A 50 -4.41 14.12 9.68
N GLN A 51 -5.32 15.01 10.12
CA GLN A 51 -6.70 14.67 10.48
C GLN A 51 -7.51 14.22 9.26
N LEU A 52 -7.35 14.85 8.11
CA LEU A 52 -8.03 14.47 6.87
C LEU A 52 -7.60 13.08 6.38
N GLN A 53 -6.29 12.77 6.47
CA GLN A 53 -5.74 11.46 6.13
C GLN A 53 -6.14 10.38 7.15
N ALA A 54 -6.20 10.71 8.43
CA ALA A 54 -6.68 9.81 9.48
C ALA A 54 -8.18 9.52 9.36
N GLU A 55 -9.00 10.54 9.08
CA GLU A 55 -10.45 10.39 8.81
C GLU A 55 -10.69 9.56 7.56
N ALA A 56 -9.94 9.79 6.47
CA ALA A 56 -10.04 9.00 5.25
C ALA A 56 -9.64 7.53 5.49
N ALA A 57 -8.55 7.29 6.22
CA ALA A 57 -8.09 5.93 6.56
C ALA A 57 -9.08 5.22 7.50
N ALA A 58 -9.67 5.93 8.47
CA ALA A 58 -10.68 5.39 9.37
C ALA A 58 -11.96 5.04 8.62
N VAL A 59 -12.44 5.91 7.74
CA VAL A 59 -13.59 5.67 6.86
C VAL A 59 -13.35 4.47 5.94
N GLN A 60 -12.15 4.34 5.38
CA GLN A 60 -11.74 3.19 4.55
C GLN A 60 -11.70 1.88 5.35
N ALA A 61 -11.14 1.89 6.56
CA ALA A 61 -11.08 0.73 7.44
C ALA A 61 -12.49 0.28 7.89
N ASP A 62 -13.35 1.23 8.24
CA ASP A 62 -14.73 0.98 8.63
C ASP A 62 -15.57 0.42 7.46
N PHE A 63 -15.37 0.96 6.27
CA PHE A 63 -16.01 0.48 5.05
C PHE A 63 -15.52 -0.93 4.68
N ALA A 64 -14.22 -1.20 4.79
CA ALA A 64 -13.63 -2.52 4.56
C ALA A 64 -14.19 -3.57 5.55
N LYS A 65 -14.24 -3.24 6.84
CA LYS A 65 -14.79 -4.11 7.89
C LYS A 65 -16.27 -4.42 7.66
N ALA A 66 -17.08 -3.42 7.30
CA ALA A 66 -18.49 -3.60 6.97
C ALA A 66 -18.68 -4.47 5.71
N THR A 67 -17.84 -4.26 4.69
CA THR A 67 -17.86 -5.03 3.43
C THR A 67 -17.46 -6.50 3.65
N ILE A 68 -16.46 -6.77 4.49
CA ILE A 68 -16.05 -8.13 4.87
C ILE A 68 -17.19 -8.84 5.61
N ALA A 69 -17.82 -8.17 6.58
CA ALA A 69 -18.95 -8.71 7.33
C ALA A 69 -20.15 -9.02 6.41
N TYR A 70 -20.49 -8.10 5.50
CA TYR A 70 -21.53 -8.30 4.50
C TYR A 70 -21.21 -9.47 3.56
N THR A 71 -19.99 -9.54 3.04
CA THR A 71 -19.57 -10.60 2.09
C THR A 71 -19.63 -11.98 2.75
N LYS A 72 -19.21 -12.08 4.02
CA LYS A 72 -19.34 -13.30 4.81
C LYS A 72 -20.82 -13.70 4.99
N ALA A 73 -21.67 -12.77 5.41
CA ALA A 73 -23.10 -13.02 5.60
C ALA A 73 -23.82 -13.38 4.29
N LEU A 74 -23.42 -12.79 3.16
CA LEU A 74 -23.96 -13.11 1.85
C LEU A 74 -23.61 -14.55 1.43
N LYS A 75 -22.39 -15.00 1.69
CA LYS A 75 -21.96 -16.39 1.43
C LYS A 75 -22.71 -17.39 2.31
N GLU A 76 -22.92 -17.05 3.59
CA GLU A 76 -23.74 -17.84 4.52
C GLU A 76 -25.19 -17.95 4.02
N ALA A 77 -25.80 -16.84 3.58
CA ALA A 77 -27.15 -16.80 3.03
C ALA A 77 -27.29 -17.62 1.74
N GLN A 78 -26.33 -17.53 0.83
CA GLN A 78 -26.32 -18.32 -0.42
C GLN A 78 -26.23 -19.83 -0.14
N SER A 79 -25.39 -20.21 0.81
CA SER A 79 -25.25 -21.61 1.25
C SER A 79 -26.55 -22.14 1.87
N ALA A 80 -27.16 -21.36 2.77
CA ALA A 80 -28.42 -21.73 3.41
C ALA A 80 -29.58 -21.82 2.41
N GLU A 81 -29.66 -20.91 1.43
CA GLU A 81 -30.66 -20.95 0.35
C GLU A 81 -30.52 -22.19 -0.53
N ALA A 82 -29.28 -22.57 -0.86
CA ALA A 82 -29.02 -23.80 -1.63
C ALA A 82 -29.46 -25.05 -0.84
N ALA A 83 -29.16 -25.10 0.46
CA ALA A 83 -29.58 -26.19 1.34
C ALA A 83 -31.12 -26.28 1.48
N ALA A 84 -31.80 -25.14 1.60
CA ALA A 84 -33.27 -25.08 1.65
C ALA A 84 -33.92 -25.60 0.37
N LYS A 85 -33.44 -25.16 -0.80
CA LYS A 85 -33.94 -25.64 -2.10
C LYS A 85 -33.74 -27.14 -2.28
N ALA A 86 -32.59 -27.67 -1.87
CA ALA A 86 -32.32 -29.10 -1.94
C ALA A 86 -33.29 -29.90 -1.04
N ALA A 87 -33.55 -29.41 0.18
CA ALA A 87 -34.50 -30.03 1.10
C ALA A 87 -35.95 -29.98 0.57
N GLU A 88 -36.38 -28.85 0.00
CA GLU A 88 -37.71 -28.69 -0.61
C GLU A 88 -37.93 -29.61 -1.81
N ALA A 89 -36.92 -29.75 -2.68
CA ALA A 89 -36.97 -30.67 -3.82
C ALA A 89 -37.08 -32.13 -3.34
N THR A 90 -36.35 -32.48 -2.28
CA THR A 90 -36.39 -33.80 -1.64
C THR A 90 -37.78 -34.06 -1.04
N ALA A 91 -38.34 -33.10 -0.30
CA ALA A 91 -39.67 -33.18 0.27
C ALA A 91 -40.78 -33.30 -0.79
N SER A 92 -40.69 -32.53 -1.89
CA SER A 92 -41.64 -32.60 -3.01
C SER A 92 -41.63 -33.96 -3.70
N THR A 93 -40.43 -34.53 -3.89
CA THR A 93 -40.25 -35.88 -4.45
C THR A 93 -40.86 -36.93 -3.52
N SER A 94 -40.59 -36.83 -2.21
CA SER A 94 -41.16 -37.74 -1.20
C SER A 94 -42.69 -37.66 -1.13
N LYS A 95 -43.27 -36.44 -1.17
CA LYS A 95 -44.72 -36.24 -1.24
C LYS A 95 -45.34 -36.91 -2.47
N SER A 96 -44.72 -36.72 -3.65
CA SER A 96 -45.20 -37.35 -4.88
C SER A 96 -45.18 -38.88 -4.80
N ARG A 97 -44.20 -39.45 -4.09
CA ARG A 97 -44.16 -40.89 -3.79
C ARG A 97 -45.30 -41.29 -2.85
N ALA A 98 -45.52 -40.56 -1.77
CA ALA A 98 -46.62 -40.81 -0.83
C ALA A 98 -48.01 -40.71 -1.51
N ASP A 99 -48.21 -39.74 -2.40
CA ASP A 99 -49.45 -39.59 -3.18
C ASP A 99 -49.67 -40.78 -4.13
N LYS A 100 -48.61 -41.30 -4.78
CA LYS A 100 -48.68 -42.52 -5.60
C LYS A 100 -49.06 -43.75 -4.77
N GLU A 101 -48.47 -43.93 -3.59
CA GLU A 101 -48.80 -45.07 -2.73
C GLU A 101 -50.23 -44.98 -2.17
N ARG A 102 -50.71 -43.77 -1.84
CA ARG A 102 -52.12 -43.52 -1.48
C ARG A 102 -53.08 -43.79 -2.64
N HIS A 103 -52.72 -43.40 -3.87
CA HIS A 103 -53.54 -43.70 -5.04
C HIS A 103 -53.64 -45.22 -5.29
N ARG A 104 -52.51 -45.95 -5.20
CA ARG A 104 -52.50 -47.43 -5.28
C ARG A 104 -53.39 -48.06 -4.22
N LEU A 105 -53.30 -47.60 -2.97
CA LEU A 105 -54.17 -48.05 -1.89
C LEU A 105 -55.65 -47.79 -2.22
N GLY A 106 -55.98 -46.62 -2.76
CA GLY A 106 -57.33 -46.26 -3.20
C GLY A 106 -57.87 -47.19 -4.29
N VAL A 107 -57.04 -47.52 -5.30
CA VAL A 107 -57.42 -48.46 -6.37
C VAL A 107 -57.69 -49.86 -5.81
N ILE A 108 -56.80 -50.39 -4.95
CA ILE A 108 -56.98 -51.70 -4.30
C ILE A 108 -58.25 -51.71 -3.44
N THR A 109 -58.51 -50.62 -2.71
CA THR A 109 -59.69 -50.48 -1.85
C THR A 109 -60.98 -50.41 -2.67
N ALA A 110 -60.98 -49.69 -3.80
CA ALA A 110 -62.12 -49.64 -4.71
C ALA A 110 -62.41 -51.00 -5.37
N GLN A 111 -61.37 -51.75 -5.76
CA GLN A 111 -61.50 -53.12 -6.27
C GLN A 111 -62.08 -54.06 -5.21
N ALA A 112 -61.60 -53.98 -3.96
CA ALA A 112 -62.16 -54.75 -2.85
C ALA A 112 -63.66 -54.44 -2.65
N TYR A 113 -64.04 -53.15 -2.67
CA TYR A 113 -65.42 -52.73 -2.53
C TYR A 113 -66.33 -53.23 -3.67
N GLN A 114 -65.88 -53.15 -4.93
CA GLN A 114 -66.63 -53.64 -6.10
C GLN A 114 -66.86 -55.16 -6.06
N LEU A 115 -65.93 -55.90 -5.46
CA LEU A 115 -66.03 -57.36 -5.30
C LEU A 115 -66.88 -57.78 -4.09
N GLY A 116 -67.51 -56.83 -3.39
CA GLY A 116 -68.30 -57.11 -2.18
C GLY A 116 -67.45 -57.60 -1.01
N ILE A 117 -66.14 -57.38 -1.07
CA ILE A 117 -65.20 -57.79 -0.03
C ILE A 117 -65.29 -56.75 1.10
N PRO A 118 -65.60 -57.16 2.33
CA PRO A 118 -65.69 -56.23 3.46
C PRO A 118 -64.37 -55.45 3.61
N THR A 119 -64.45 -54.13 3.54
CA THR A 119 -63.28 -53.23 3.65
C THR A 119 -62.89 -52.96 5.11
N VAL A 120 -63.51 -53.65 6.07
CA VAL A 120 -63.26 -53.47 7.51
C VAL A 120 -62.07 -54.32 7.91
N MET A 121 -61.00 -53.66 8.37
CA MET A 121 -59.86 -54.31 8.99
C MET A 121 -60.30 -54.96 10.31
N GLY A 122 -60.72 -56.22 10.24
CA GLY A 122 -61.11 -57.04 11.37
C GLY A 122 -61.45 -58.44 10.87
N THR A 123 -60.78 -59.45 11.42
CA THR A 123 -60.85 -60.88 11.07
C THR A 123 -62.24 -61.53 11.24
N GLU A 124 -63.30 -60.76 11.49
CA GLU A 124 -64.56 -61.24 12.08
C GLU A 124 -65.76 -61.33 11.11
N SER A 125 -65.69 -60.86 9.86
CA SER A 125 -66.88 -60.89 8.96
C SER A 125 -66.83 -61.86 7.77
N LEU A 126 -65.85 -62.75 7.73
CA LEU A 126 -65.65 -63.67 6.60
C LEU A 126 -66.71 -64.78 6.45
N LEU A 127 -67.53 -65.04 7.48
CA LEU A 127 -68.38 -66.24 7.52
C LEU A 127 -69.85 -66.05 7.12
N TRP A 128 -70.35 -64.82 6.91
CA TRP A 128 -71.80 -64.58 6.80
C TRP A 128 -72.33 -63.90 5.52
N SER A 129 -71.50 -63.63 4.50
CA SER A 129 -71.97 -62.93 3.27
C SER A 129 -71.95 -63.75 1.97
N LEU A 130 -71.47 -65.00 1.95
CA LEU A 130 -71.40 -65.81 0.72
C LEU A 130 -72.55 -66.82 0.52
N ALA A 131 -73.56 -66.84 1.40
CA ALA A 131 -74.61 -67.86 1.37
C ALA A 131 -75.62 -67.79 0.19
N PRO A 132 -75.97 -66.64 -0.45
CA PRO A 132 -77.07 -66.68 -1.43
C PRO A 132 -76.71 -66.86 -2.92
N VAL A 133 -75.44 -66.89 -3.36
CA VAL A 133 -75.13 -66.78 -4.83
C VAL A 133 -73.87 -67.55 -5.30
N ALA A 134 -73.70 -68.82 -4.94
CA ALA A 134 -72.66 -69.68 -5.54
C ALA A 134 -73.25 -71.01 -6.03
N GLU A 135 -72.84 -71.46 -7.22
CA GLU A 135 -73.37 -72.69 -7.83
C GLU A 135 -72.52 -73.95 -7.48
N ASN A 136 -71.31 -73.81 -6.87
CA ASN A 136 -70.51 -74.94 -6.32
C ASN A 136 -69.47 -74.54 -5.21
N LEU A 137 -68.89 -75.55 -4.53
CA LEU A 137 -67.88 -75.41 -3.45
C LEU A 137 -66.51 -74.84 -3.90
N GLN A 138 -66.10 -75.05 -5.15
CA GLN A 138 -64.83 -74.55 -5.69
C GLN A 138 -64.87 -73.03 -5.86
N GLU A 139 -66.01 -72.50 -6.31
CA GLU A 139 -66.25 -71.06 -6.45
C GLU A 139 -66.19 -70.34 -5.08
N ILE A 140 -66.67 -70.98 -4.02
CA ILE A 140 -66.56 -70.48 -2.65
C ILE A 140 -65.09 -70.44 -2.21
N ALA A 141 -64.33 -71.51 -2.42
CA ALA A 141 -62.91 -71.58 -2.08
C ALA A 141 -62.07 -70.54 -2.84
N ASP A 142 -62.29 -70.39 -4.14
CA ASP A 142 -61.59 -69.43 -5.00
C ASP A 142 -61.89 -67.97 -4.59
N ARG A 143 -63.16 -67.67 -4.23
CA ARG A 143 -63.54 -66.37 -3.67
C ARG A 143 -62.87 -66.11 -2.32
N GLN A 144 -62.76 -67.13 -1.47
CA GLN A 144 -62.16 -67.00 -0.14
C GLN A 144 -60.65 -66.77 -0.22
N THR A 145 -59.96 -67.45 -1.13
CA THR A 145 -58.55 -67.20 -1.43
C THR A 145 -58.33 -65.79 -2.00
N ALA A 146 -59.19 -65.34 -2.92
CA ALA A 146 -59.13 -63.99 -3.46
C ALA A 146 -59.33 -62.91 -2.38
N ILE A 147 -60.24 -63.12 -1.42
CA ILE A 147 -60.46 -62.21 -0.29
C ILE A 147 -59.23 -62.10 0.61
N VAL A 148 -58.63 -63.23 1.00
CA VAL A 148 -57.44 -63.25 1.87
C VAL A 148 -56.24 -62.59 1.18
N GLN A 149 -56.09 -62.83 -0.12
CA GLN A 149 -54.99 -62.27 -0.91
C GLN A 149 -55.16 -60.76 -1.16
N LEU A 150 -56.37 -60.28 -1.46
CA LEU A 150 -56.64 -58.84 -1.55
C LEU A 150 -56.47 -58.15 -0.19
N GLY A 151 -56.95 -58.75 0.89
CA GLY A 151 -56.84 -58.18 2.25
C GLY A 151 -55.39 -58.04 2.73
N SER A 152 -54.57 -59.07 2.54
CA SER A 152 -53.13 -59.01 2.86
C SER A 152 -52.38 -57.99 1.99
N THR A 153 -52.72 -57.89 0.70
CA THR A 153 -52.17 -56.87 -0.21
C THR A 153 -52.58 -55.46 0.22
N GLN A 154 -53.82 -55.27 0.65
CA GLN A 154 -54.33 -53.99 1.14
C GLN A 154 -53.61 -53.53 2.41
N VAL A 155 -53.42 -54.42 3.40
CA VAL A 155 -52.67 -54.13 4.65
C VAL A 155 -51.20 -53.78 4.36
N SER A 156 -50.55 -54.55 3.49
CA SER A 156 -49.18 -54.29 3.08
C SER A 156 -49.04 -52.92 2.38
N GLN A 157 -49.96 -52.61 1.47
CA GLN A 157 -49.98 -51.33 0.78
C GLN A 157 -50.33 -50.17 1.72
N TYR A 158 -51.21 -50.38 2.71
CA TYR A 158 -51.52 -49.40 3.75
C TYR A 158 -50.28 -49.04 4.57
N ASN A 159 -49.54 -50.04 5.07
CA ASN A 159 -48.30 -49.81 5.82
C ASN A 159 -47.24 -49.10 4.95
N THR A 160 -47.15 -49.44 3.67
CA THR A 160 -46.27 -48.78 2.70
C THR A 160 -46.65 -47.31 2.50
N ALA A 161 -47.94 -47.01 2.35
CA ALA A 161 -48.45 -45.65 2.23
C ALA A 161 -48.19 -44.84 3.51
N LEU A 162 -48.40 -45.43 4.69
CA LEU A 162 -48.19 -44.79 5.99
C LEU A 162 -46.71 -44.46 6.23
N ALA A 163 -45.80 -45.38 5.89
CA ALA A 163 -44.35 -45.15 5.97
C ALA A 163 -43.89 -44.05 5.00
N ALA A 164 -44.40 -44.05 3.77
CA ALA A 164 -44.12 -42.99 2.80
C ALA A 164 -44.66 -41.62 3.25
N GLU A 165 -45.81 -41.59 3.91
CA GLU A 165 -46.39 -40.37 4.48
C GLU A 165 -45.58 -39.84 5.67
N SER A 166 -45.16 -40.71 6.59
CA SER A 166 -44.30 -40.33 7.72
C SER A 166 -42.97 -39.72 7.26
N GLU A 167 -42.30 -40.36 6.28
CA GLU A 167 -41.06 -39.84 5.71
C GLU A 167 -41.27 -38.53 4.96
N SER A 168 -42.39 -38.40 4.23
CA SER A 168 -42.78 -37.14 3.59
C SER A 168 -42.97 -36.01 4.63
N ASN A 169 -43.58 -36.29 5.78
CA ASN A 169 -43.80 -35.31 6.84
C ASN A 169 -42.47 -34.87 7.50
N ARG A 170 -41.57 -35.82 7.77
CA ARG A 170 -40.24 -35.53 8.32
C ARG A 170 -39.41 -34.65 7.39
N LEU A 171 -39.37 -34.98 6.10
CA LEU A 171 -38.64 -34.19 5.10
C LEU A 171 -39.28 -32.81 4.88
N LYS A 172 -40.60 -32.69 5.05
CA LYS A 172 -41.29 -31.40 5.03
C LYS A 172 -40.87 -30.52 6.21
N GLU A 173 -40.76 -31.07 7.42
CA GLU A 173 -40.27 -30.32 8.60
C GLU A 173 -38.80 -29.88 8.47
N ASP A 174 -37.94 -30.74 7.93
CA ASP A 174 -36.54 -30.40 7.62
C ASP A 174 -36.46 -29.27 6.58
N ALA A 175 -37.29 -29.32 5.53
CA ALA A 175 -37.37 -28.26 4.53
C ALA A 175 -37.85 -26.94 5.13
N VAL A 176 -38.86 -26.95 6.01
CA VAL A 176 -39.34 -25.76 6.73
C VAL A 176 -38.23 -25.17 7.59
N THR A 177 -37.50 -26.01 8.33
CA THR A 177 -36.39 -25.58 9.21
C THR A 177 -35.25 -24.94 8.41
N LYS A 178 -34.83 -25.58 7.30
CA LYS A 178 -33.78 -25.03 6.44
C LYS A 178 -34.22 -23.75 5.72
N ARG A 179 -35.49 -23.64 5.33
CA ARG A 179 -36.05 -22.41 4.77
C ARG A 179 -36.06 -21.28 5.80
N ALA A 180 -36.39 -21.55 7.06
CA ALA A 180 -36.33 -20.55 8.13
C ALA A 180 -34.89 -20.04 8.34
N ALA A 181 -33.90 -20.94 8.40
CA ALA A 181 -32.49 -20.58 8.51
C ALA A 181 -31.99 -19.77 7.28
N ALA A 182 -32.44 -20.12 6.07
CA ALA A 182 -32.12 -19.37 4.86
C ALA A 182 -32.69 -17.94 4.90
N ASN A 183 -33.94 -17.79 5.37
CA ASN A 183 -34.57 -16.48 5.53
C ASN A 183 -33.85 -15.61 6.56
N GLU A 184 -33.43 -16.19 7.68
CA GLU A 184 -32.66 -15.50 8.72
C GLU A 184 -31.29 -15.02 8.20
N ALA A 185 -30.55 -15.92 7.52
CA ALA A 185 -29.27 -15.57 6.92
C ALA A 185 -29.42 -14.48 5.84
N ALA A 186 -30.48 -14.54 5.03
CA ALA A 186 -30.79 -13.52 4.04
C ALA A 186 -31.14 -12.16 4.68
N ALA A 187 -31.92 -12.15 5.76
CA ALA A 187 -32.24 -10.93 6.51
C ALA A 187 -30.99 -10.28 7.10
N LYS A 188 -30.08 -11.08 7.69
CA LYS A 188 -28.79 -10.62 8.20
C LYS A 188 -27.90 -10.01 7.10
N ALA A 189 -27.85 -10.64 5.92
CA ALA A 189 -27.11 -10.11 4.78
C ALA A 189 -27.71 -8.80 4.25
N GLN A 190 -29.04 -8.67 4.22
CA GLN A 190 -29.71 -7.43 3.83
C GLN A 190 -29.45 -6.29 4.81
N GLU A 191 -29.45 -6.58 6.11
CA GLU A 191 -29.16 -5.58 7.14
C GLU A 191 -27.72 -5.06 7.04
N LEU A 192 -26.75 -5.98 6.88
CA LEU A 192 -25.35 -5.60 6.67
C LEU A 192 -25.14 -4.83 5.35
N SER A 193 -25.89 -5.15 4.29
CA SER A 193 -25.88 -4.39 3.04
C SER A 193 -26.33 -2.93 3.24
N LYS A 194 -27.40 -2.71 4.01
CA LYS A 194 -27.86 -1.36 4.35
C LYS A 194 -26.81 -0.58 5.15
N GLN A 195 -26.12 -1.24 6.07
CA GLN A 195 -25.03 -0.63 6.84
C GLN A 195 -23.84 -0.24 5.95
N VAL A 196 -23.48 -1.07 4.97
CA VAL A 196 -22.44 -0.74 3.98
C VAL A 196 -22.87 0.46 3.12
N GLN A 197 -24.13 0.50 2.68
CA GLN A 197 -24.67 1.62 1.89
C GLN A 197 -24.72 2.93 2.67
N GLN A 198 -25.14 2.88 3.94
CA GLN A 198 -25.16 4.05 4.81
C GLN A 198 -23.73 4.56 5.05
N LYS A 199 -22.77 3.68 5.36
CA LYS A 199 -21.36 4.06 5.52
C LYS A 199 -20.76 4.65 4.24
N ALA A 200 -21.14 4.19 3.05
CA ALA A 200 -20.72 4.78 1.79
C ALA A 200 -21.29 6.18 1.56
N ALA A 201 -22.55 6.41 1.95
CA ALA A 201 -23.20 7.71 1.85
C ALA A 201 -22.56 8.73 2.83
N ASP A 202 -22.32 8.31 4.07
CA ASP A 202 -21.68 9.13 5.10
C ASP A 202 -20.23 9.49 4.71
N ALA A 203 -19.47 8.52 4.15
CA ALA A 203 -18.13 8.74 3.60
C ALA A 203 -18.12 9.77 2.45
N SER A 204 -19.11 9.69 1.56
CA SER A 204 -19.21 10.61 0.41
C SER A 204 -19.54 12.04 0.86
N ALA A 205 -20.34 12.21 1.92
CA ALA A 205 -20.64 13.51 2.50
C ALA A 205 -19.42 14.13 3.20
N MET A 206 -18.59 13.32 3.89
CA MET A 206 -17.35 13.79 4.50
C MET A 206 -16.33 14.27 3.46
N MET A 207 -16.15 13.53 2.36
CA MET A 207 -15.20 13.90 1.29
C MET A 207 -15.50 15.25 0.61
N ALA A 208 -16.78 15.66 0.57
CA ALA A 208 -17.17 16.97 0.04
C ALA A 208 -16.73 18.14 0.93
N ASP A 209 -16.69 17.95 2.25
CA ASP A 209 -16.25 18.93 3.26
C ASP A 209 -14.71 19.08 3.24
N GLN A 210 -13.98 17.97 3.04
CA GLN A 210 -12.51 17.93 3.00
C GLN A 210 -11.87 18.68 1.83
N THR A 211 -12.63 18.95 0.75
CA THR A 211 -12.12 19.66 -0.43
C THR A 211 -11.83 21.14 -0.13
N ALA A 212 -12.54 21.75 0.81
CA ALA A 212 -12.31 23.14 1.24
C ALA A 212 -11.06 23.29 2.15
N ASP A 213 -10.75 22.28 2.97
CA ASP A 213 -9.59 22.28 3.86
C ASP A 213 -8.26 22.02 3.11
N LEU A 214 -8.31 21.23 2.02
CA LEU A 214 -7.15 20.96 1.16
C LEU A 214 -6.65 22.20 0.40
N ASP A 215 -7.53 23.15 0.09
CA ASP A 215 -7.15 24.43 -0.53
C ASP A 215 -6.29 25.29 0.42
N VAL A 216 -6.54 25.22 1.73
CA VAL A 216 -5.75 25.91 2.76
C VAL A 216 -4.39 25.24 2.97
N ALA A 217 -4.34 23.90 3.02
CA ALA A 217 -3.10 23.14 3.13
C ALA A 217 -2.18 23.29 1.90
N SER A 218 -2.77 23.40 0.71
CA SER A 218 -2.07 23.74 -0.53
C SER A 218 -1.40 25.12 -0.43
N GLY A 219 -2.10 26.11 0.15
CA GLY A 219 -1.55 27.44 0.44
C GLY A 219 -0.34 27.43 1.38
N VAL A 220 -0.37 26.63 2.46
CA VAL A 220 0.77 26.52 3.41
C VAL A 220 1.97 25.78 2.78
N SER A 221 1.73 24.71 2.01
CA SER A 221 2.78 24.01 1.26
C SER A 221 3.48 24.95 0.27
N GLN A 222 2.70 25.80 -0.40
CA GLN A 222 3.20 26.81 -1.32
C GLN A 222 4.01 27.91 -0.62
N GLN A 223 3.61 28.31 0.60
CA GLN A 223 4.39 29.25 1.43
C GLN A 223 5.73 28.64 1.88
N LEU A 224 5.75 27.39 2.36
CA LEU A 224 7.00 26.71 2.74
C LEU A 224 7.94 26.53 1.56
N GLN A 225 7.38 26.20 0.39
CA GLN A 225 8.15 26.12 -0.86
C GLN A 225 8.76 27.48 -1.21
N THR A 226 7.98 28.56 -1.10
CA THR A 226 8.46 29.94 -1.35
C THR A 226 9.61 30.31 -0.42
N VAL A 227 9.54 29.93 0.87
CA VAL A 227 10.63 30.16 1.83
C VAL A 227 11.89 29.39 1.45
N ARG A 228 11.78 28.11 1.07
CA ARG A 228 12.92 27.30 0.62
C ARG A 228 13.57 27.90 -0.63
N ASP A 229 12.75 28.29 -1.61
CA ASP A 229 13.21 28.91 -2.85
C ASP A 229 13.98 30.21 -2.56
N ALA A 230 13.44 31.06 -1.68
CA ALA A 230 14.06 32.31 -1.26
C ALA A 230 15.38 32.08 -0.49
N GLN A 231 15.43 31.09 0.40
CA GLN A 231 16.63 30.74 1.16
C GLN A 231 17.77 30.27 0.25
N ALA A 232 17.48 29.38 -0.70
CA ALA A 232 18.46 28.91 -1.67
C ALA A 232 18.96 30.05 -2.56
N LEU A 233 18.07 30.94 -3.01
CA LEU A 233 18.46 32.13 -3.76
C LEU A 233 19.35 33.08 -2.93
N ALA A 234 19.04 33.26 -1.64
CA ALA A 234 19.84 34.07 -0.74
C ALA A 234 21.25 33.46 -0.54
N GLN A 235 21.35 32.14 -0.33
CA GLN A 235 22.64 31.44 -0.24
C GLN A 235 23.46 31.59 -1.53
N TRP A 236 22.82 31.48 -2.68
CA TRP A 236 23.48 31.69 -3.97
C TRP A 236 23.99 33.13 -4.13
N LYS A 237 23.20 34.14 -3.75
CA LYS A 237 23.64 35.56 -3.75
C LYS A 237 24.81 35.80 -2.81
N THR A 238 24.83 35.15 -1.64
CA THR A 238 25.96 35.19 -0.71
C THR A 238 27.22 34.65 -1.37
N TYR A 239 27.14 33.49 -2.03
CA TYR A 239 28.26 32.93 -2.80
C TYR A 239 28.81 33.91 -3.86
N LEU A 240 27.93 34.55 -4.65
CA LEU A 240 28.35 35.53 -5.65
C LEU A 240 29.05 36.75 -5.02
N THR A 241 28.58 37.18 -3.84
CA THR A 241 29.18 38.29 -3.08
C THR A 241 30.57 37.91 -2.57
N GLU A 242 30.74 36.70 -2.03
CA GLU A 242 32.04 36.18 -1.59
C GLU A 242 33.04 36.08 -2.74
N LEU A 243 32.59 35.62 -3.91
CA LEU A 243 33.42 35.53 -5.12
C LEU A 243 33.87 36.92 -5.61
N ALA A 244 32.97 37.90 -5.60
CA ALA A 244 33.29 39.30 -5.94
C ALA A 244 34.26 39.93 -4.92
N ALA A 245 34.07 39.67 -3.62
CA ALA A 245 34.96 40.12 -2.56
C ALA A 245 36.37 39.51 -2.67
N ALA A 246 36.46 38.27 -3.16
CA ALA A 246 37.72 37.61 -3.50
C ALA A 246 38.40 38.20 -4.75
N LYS A 247 37.79 39.18 -5.42
CA LYS A 247 38.26 39.83 -6.66
C LYS A 247 38.51 38.84 -7.81
N VAL A 248 37.78 37.72 -7.82
CA VAL A 248 37.86 36.72 -8.88
C VAL A 248 36.80 37.01 -9.92
N THR A 249 37.24 37.27 -11.16
CA THR A 249 36.33 37.22 -12.31
C THR A 249 36.13 35.76 -12.70
N PRO A 250 34.89 35.25 -12.77
CA PRO A 250 34.64 33.85 -13.15
C PRO A 250 35.32 33.50 -14.48
N PRO A 251 36.22 32.51 -14.52
CA PRO A 251 36.91 32.13 -15.75
C PRO A 251 35.98 31.30 -16.66
N ALA A 252 36.29 31.26 -17.96
CA ALA A 252 35.57 30.39 -18.89
C ALA A 252 35.77 28.91 -18.52
N ALA A 253 34.77 28.07 -18.79
CA ALA A 253 34.79 26.64 -18.49
C ALA A 253 36.04 25.92 -19.04
N ALA A 254 36.49 26.30 -20.24
CA ALA A 254 37.68 25.75 -20.88
C ALA A 254 38.96 25.92 -20.05
N VAL A 255 39.05 27.00 -19.26
CA VAL A 255 40.19 27.30 -18.39
C VAL A 255 40.20 26.40 -17.15
N LEU A 256 39.03 26.03 -16.64
CA LEU A 256 38.91 25.20 -15.42
C LEU A 256 38.96 23.69 -15.68
N LYS A 257 38.86 23.25 -16.94
CA LYS A 257 38.82 21.82 -17.31
C LYS A 257 40.01 21.02 -16.76
N ASN A 258 41.22 21.59 -16.82
CA ASN A 258 42.42 20.91 -16.37
C ASN A 258 42.88 21.47 -15.01
N PRO A 259 42.68 20.74 -13.89
CA PRO A 259 43.09 21.21 -12.57
C PRO A 259 44.60 21.40 -12.43
N ALA A 260 45.43 20.80 -13.29
CA ALA A 260 46.88 20.98 -13.29
C ALA A 260 47.35 22.25 -14.02
N LYS A 261 46.45 22.97 -14.72
CA LYS A 261 46.78 24.14 -15.56
C LYS A 261 45.86 25.33 -15.26
N LEU A 262 45.70 25.65 -13.99
CA LEU A 262 44.86 26.79 -13.56
C LEU A 262 45.63 28.13 -13.67
N PRO A 263 44.92 29.25 -13.94
CA PRO A 263 45.49 30.59 -13.90
C PRO A 263 46.14 30.93 -12.55
N ALA A 264 47.11 31.83 -12.58
CA ALA A 264 47.74 32.34 -11.35
C ALA A 264 46.70 32.89 -10.37
N GLY A 265 46.82 32.50 -9.10
CA GLY A 265 45.88 32.86 -8.04
C GLY A 265 44.72 31.88 -7.82
N LEU A 266 44.54 30.90 -8.72
CA LEU A 266 43.58 29.81 -8.53
C LEU A 266 44.29 28.51 -8.15
N ALA A 267 43.66 27.74 -7.29
CA ALA A 267 44.08 26.40 -6.89
C ALA A 267 43.00 25.37 -7.25
N PRO A 268 43.34 24.07 -7.36
CA PRO A 268 42.33 23.04 -7.52
C PRO A 268 41.42 22.97 -6.30
N LEU A 269 40.10 22.91 -6.49
CA LEU A 269 39.20 22.55 -5.40
C LEU A 269 39.39 21.06 -5.10
N THR A 270 39.72 20.71 -3.87
CA THR A 270 39.87 19.30 -3.46
C THR A 270 38.71 18.85 -2.59
N ARG A 271 38.19 17.64 -2.85
CA ARG A 271 37.25 16.93 -1.97
C ARG A 271 37.73 15.49 -1.78
N ARG A 272 37.77 15.03 -0.52
CA ARG A 272 38.26 13.69 -0.12
C ARG A 272 39.64 13.36 -0.74
N GLY A 273 40.54 14.33 -0.77
CA GLY A 273 41.91 14.16 -1.28
C GLY A 273 42.07 14.19 -2.81
N ALA A 274 40.98 14.31 -3.59
CA ALA A 274 41.02 14.41 -5.04
C ALA A 274 40.61 15.81 -5.54
N ALA A 275 41.25 16.28 -6.60
CA ALA A 275 40.83 17.50 -7.29
C ALA A 275 39.47 17.29 -7.98
N VAL A 276 38.58 18.27 -7.86
CA VAL A 276 37.26 18.29 -8.49
C VAL A 276 37.40 18.87 -9.90
N PRO A 277 37.21 18.08 -10.98
CA PRO A 277 37.46 18.55 -12.34
C PRO A 277 36.52 19.70 -12.75
N GLY A 278 37.02 20.73 -13.45
CA GLY A 278 36.17 21.82 -13.92
C GLY A 278 35.82 22.87 -12.85
N VAL A 279 36.36 22.75 -11.63
CA VAL A 279 36.14 23.70 -10.54
C VAL A 279 37.46 24.03 -9.86
N ALA A 280 37.66 25.31 -9.55
CA ALA A 280 38.82 25.81 -8.84
C ALA A 280 38.43 26.36 -7.47
N SER A 281 39.42 26.82 -6.73
CA SER A 281 39.28 27.55 -5.49
C SER A 281 40.25 28.72 -5.45
N VAL A 282 39.94 29.70 -4.61
CA VAL A 282 40.83 30.79 -4.23
C VAL A 282 40.80 30.91 -2.72
N THR A 283 41.92 31.26 -2.10
CA THR A 283 41.94 31.60 -0.67
C THR A 283 41.77 33.10 -0.53
N ALA A 284 40.66 33.53 0.06
CA ALA A 284 40.36 34.94 0.33
C ALA A 284 40.02 35.10 1.81
N SER A 285 40.67 36.05 2.49
CA SER A 285 40.46 36.33 3.92
C SER A 285 40.56 35.08 4.82
N GLY A 286 41.50 34.17 4.53
CA GLY A 286 41.72 32.93 5.28
C GLY A 286 40.67 31.83 5.03
N ARG A 287 39.75 32.03 4.08
CA ARG A 287 38.73 31.04 3.68
C ARG A 287 38.93 30.59 2.25
N THR A 288 38.68 29.30 2.01
CA THR A 288 38.65 28.72 0.66
C THR A 288 37.32 29.04 0.01
N VAL A 289 37.32 29.89 -1.01
CA VAL A 289 36.15 30.23 -1.82
C VAL A 289 36.17 29.39 -3.08
N ARG A 290 35.03 28.76 -3.41
CA ARG A 290 34.86 27.96 -4.63
C ARG A 290 34.78 28.88 -5.86
N VAL A 291 35.49 28.53 -6.92
CA VAL A 291 35.48 29.26 -8.20
C VAL A 291 34.85 28.37 -9.27
N LEU A 292 33.60 28.69 -9.62
CA LEU A 292 32.87 28.07 -10.72
C LEU A 292 33.16 28.79 -12.04
N SER A 293 32.88 28.11 -13.16
CA SER A 293 33.01 28.75 -14.48
C SER A 293 31.96 29.84 -14.68
N ALA A 294 32.25 30.79 -15.56
CA ALA A 294 31.31 31.85 -15.93
C ALA A 294 30.01 31.28 -16.52
N GLU A 295 30.11 30.22 -17.32
CA GLU A 295 28.99 29.48 -17.90
C GLU A 295 28.12 28.84 -16.82
N THR A 296 28.75 28.17 -15.83
CA THR A 296 28.04 27.58 -14.69
C THR A 296 27.28 28.63 -13.88
N ILE A 297 27.92 29.75 -13.54
CA ILE A 297 27.28 30.81 -12.75
C ILE A 297 26.07 31.37 -13.50
N ARG A 298 26.21 31.62 -14.80
CA ARG A 298 25.09 32.14 -15.59
C ARG A 298 23.97 31.11 -15.77
N ALA A 299 24.29 29.83 -15.90
CA ALA A 299 23.29 28.76 -15.96
C ALA A 299 22.50 28.65 -14.65
N VAL A 300 23.17 28.71 -13.50
CA VAL A 300 22.49 28.70 -12.18
C VAL A 300 21.66 29.97 -11.97
N ASN A 301 22.15 31.15 -12.38
CA ASN A 301 21.35 32.38 -12.37
C ASN A 301 20.09 32.24 -13.23
N GLN A 302 20.23 31.68 -14.43
CA GLN A 302 19.11 31.43 -15.32
C GLN A 302 18.13 30.44 -14.69
N ALA A 303 18.61 29.37 -14.05
CA ALA A 303 17.78 28.41 -13.34
C ALA A 303 16.94 29.07 -12.23
N PHE A 304 17.53 29.95 -11.43
CA PHE A 304 16.79 30.70 -10.41
C PHE A 304 15.74 31.64 -11.03
N SER A 305 15.96 32.18 -12.23
CA SER A 305 14.93 32.99 -12.93
C SER A 305 13.71 32.16 -13.38
N LEU A 306 13.85 30.84 -13.44
CA LEU A 306 12.77 29.92 -13.78
C LEU A 306 11.98 29.47 -12.55
N VAL A 307 12.51 29.63 -11.33
CA VAL A 307 11.81 29.24 -10.09
C VAL A 307 10.48 29.99 -9.97
N GLY A 308 9.42 29.27 -9.64
CA GLY A 308 8.04 29.74 -9.62
C GLY A 308 7.32 29.69 -10.98
N LYS A 309 8.02 29.40 -12.10
CA LYS A 309 7.36 29.22 -13.40
C LYS A 309 6.51 27.94 -13.40
N PRO A 310 5.32 27.93 -14.02
CA PRO A 310 4.42 26.79 -13.96
C PRO A 310 5.01 25.51 -14.57
N TYR A 311 4.61 24.37 -14.02
CA TYR A 311 4.89 23.06 -14.60
C TYR A 311 3.98 22.78 -15.80
N GLY A 312 4.50 22.02 -16.76
CA GLY A 312 3.71 21.46 -17.85
C GLY A 312 4.26 20.13 -18.33
N VAL A 313 3.37 19.16 -18.55
CA VAL A 313 3.75 17.84 -19.10
C VAL A 313 4.39 18.04 -20.47
N ALA A 314 5.59 17.47 -20.66
CA ALA A 314 6.41 17.61 -21.86
C ALA A 314 6.73 19.08 -22.26
N ALA A 315 6.49 20.05 -21.37
CA ALA A 315 6.70 21.45 -21.68
C ALA A 315 8.19 21.81 -21.69
N THR A 316 8.53 22.77 -22.54
CA THR A 316 9.92 23.10 -22.87
C THR A 316 10.30 24.55 -22.53
N GLY A 317 9.36 25.35 -22.04
CA GLY A 317 9.46 26.81 -21.91
C GLY A 317 8.82 27.55 -23.09
N PRO A 318 8.64 28.89 -22.98
CA PRO A 318 9.01 29.71 -21.83
C PRO A 318 7.91 29.82 -20.75
N ASP A 319 6.67 29.48 -21.08
CA ASP A 319 5.52 29.70 -20.20
C ASP A 319 5.33 28.58 -19.18
N LYS A 320 5.74 27.36 -19.53
CA LYS A 320 5.68 26.18 -18.67
C LYS A 320 6.89 25.29 -18.88
N TYR A 321 7.30 24.58 -17.84
CA TYR A 321 8.48 23.72 -17.87
C TYR A 321 8.15 22.31 -17.42
N GLY A 322 8.56 21.33 -18.22
CA GLY A 322 8.48 19.92 -17.91
C GLY A 322 9.82 19.37 -17.44
N CYS A 323 9.88 18.04 -17.34
CA CYS A 323 10.97 17.21 -16.85
C CYS A 323 12.40 17.59 -17.19
N LEU A 324 12.60 18.18 -18.37
CA LEU A 324 13.87 18.62 -18.95
C LEU A 324 13.90 20.12 -19.25
N GLY A 325 12.73 20.76 -19.36
CA GLY A 325 12.60 22.11 -19.90
C GLY A 325 13.41 23.13 -19.13
N ALA A 326 13.35 23.10 -17.79
CA ALA A 326 14.07 24.05 -16.94
C ALA A 326 15.60 23.90 -17.07
N ALA A 327 16.10 22.65 -17.06
CA ALA A 327 17.52 22.36 -17.25
C ALA A 327 18.02 22.80 -18.63
N ARG A 328 17.22 22.58 -19.67
CA ARG A 328 17.58 22.98 -21.04
C ARG A 328 17.64 24.49 -21.19
N VAL A 329 16.63 25.24 -20.76
CA VAL A 329 16.63 26.71 -20.86
C VAL A 329 17.75 27.33 -20.03
N ALA A 330 18.05 26.77 -18.85
CA ALA A 330 19.16 27.25 -18.03
C ALA A 330 20.53 27.11 -18.73
N TRP A 331 20.74 26.02 -19.47
CA TRP A 331 22.01 25.69 -20.10
C TRP A 331 22.13 26.06 -21.58
N GLU A 332 21.01 26.31 -22.27
CA GLU A 332 20.91 26.59 -23.72
C GLU A 332 21.93 27.63 -24.23
N PRO A 333 22.20 28.76 -23.53
CA PRO A 333 23.18 29.73 -24.02
C PRO A 333 24.63 29.23 -24.05
N TYR A 334 24.93 28.09 -23.41
CA TYR A 334 26.30 27.58 -23.21
C TYR A 334 26.50 26.17 -23.76
N THR A 335 25.43 25.38 -23.85
CA THR A 335 25.43 24.04 -24.43
C THR A 335 24.04 23.65 -24.88
N THR A 336 23.94 22.77 -25.88
CA THR A 336 22.67 22.27 -26.39
C THR A 336 22.33 20.94 -25.74
N LEU A 337 21.48 20.97 -24.70
CA LEU A 337 20.98 19.71 -24.12
C LEU A 337 20.01 19.03 -25.11
N PRO A 338 20.18 17.73 -25.39
CA PRO A 338 19.24 16.96 -26.21
C PRO A 338 17.81 17.03 -25.70
N ASN A 339 16.84 16.76 -26.59
CA ASN A 339 15.40 16.91 -26.30
C ASN A 339 14.79 15.81 -25.43
N LEU A 340 15.59 14.84 -24.98
CA LEU A 340 15.19 13.72 -24.13
C LEU A 340 16.25 13.51 -23.03
N VAL A 341 15.82 13.29 -21.80
CA VAL A 341 16.74 13.08 -20.65
C VAL A 341 17.69 11.90 -20.92
N GLY A 342 17.18 10.78 -21.44
CA GLY A 342 18.01 9.63 -21.85
C GLY A 342 19.05 9.92 -22.93
N LYS A 343 18.91 11.02 -23.69
CA LYS A 343 19.92 11.46 -24.67
C LYS A 343 20.92 12.44 -24.08
N VAL A 344 20.62 13.07 -22.95
CA VAL A 344 21.58 13.94 -22.24
C VAL A 344 22.71 13.10 -21.63
N TYR A 345 22.40 11.94 -21.04
CA TYR A 345 23.39 11.13 -20.31
C TYR A 345 24.63 10.72 -21.13
N PRO A 346 24.52 10.22 -22.37
CA PRO A 346 25.69 9.86 -23.17
C PRO A 346 26.60 11.04 -23.58
N ASP A 347 26.09 12.28 -23.55
CA ASP A 347 26.76 13.44 -24.14
C ASP A 347 27.61 14.23 -23.15
N TYR A 348 27.46 13.99 -21.84
CA TYR A 348 28.14 14.75 -20.79
C TYR A 348 28.86 13.87 -19.79
N GLN A 349 30.05 14.30 -19.36
CA GLN A 349 30.87 13.60 -18.38
C GLN A 349 30.16 13.49 -17.02
N ALA A 350 29.87 12.26 -16.62
CA ALA A 350 29.43 11.95 -15.26
C ALA A 350 30.52 12.24 -14.21
N VAL A 351 30.11 12.80 -13.08
CA VAL A 351 30.94 13.08 -11.91
C VAL A 351 30.46 12.26 -10.69
N PRO A 352 31.36 11.87 -9.77
CA PRO A 352 30.95 11.20 -8.54
C PRO A 352 29.96 12.06 -7.74
N THR A 353 28.96 11.45 -7.10
CA THR A 353 27.97 12.15 -6.26
C THR A 353 28.62 12.97 -5.13
N THR A 354 29.76 12.49 -4.62
CA THR A 354 30.56 13.19 -3.59
C THR A 354 31.26 14.47 -4.09
N GLN A 355 31.26 14.68 -5.41
CA GLN A 355 31.88 15.81 -6.09
C GLN A 355 30.86 16.71 -6.80
N ILE A 356 29.57 16.56 -6.53
CA ILE A 356 28.51 17.44 -7.06
C ILE A 356 28.84 18.90 -6.74
N GLN A 357 28.63 19.77 -7.73
CA GLN A 357 28.81 21.21 -7.65
C GLN A 357 27.59 21.92 -8.22
N PRO A 358 27.33 23.17 -7.80
CA PRO A 358 26.28 23.98 -8.39
C PRO A 358 26.38 23.99 -9.92
N GLY A 359 25.24 23.79 -10.58
CA GLY A 359 25.13 23.71 -12.04
C GLY A 359 25.26 22.30 -12.64
N ASP A 360 25.73 21.31 -11.88
CA ASP A 360 25.72 19.93 -12.37
C ASP A 360 24.28 19.48 -12.67
N LEU A 361 24.10 18.71 -13.74
CA LEU A 361 22.83 18.13 -14.13
C LEU A 361 22.59 16.83 -13.36
N LEU A 362 21.52 16.77 -12.59
CA LEU A 362 21.17 15.64 -11.75
C LEU A 362 20.12 14.78 -12.47
N ILE A 363 20.52 13.61 -12.94
CA ILE A 363 19.68 12.72 -13.74
C ILE A 363 19.01 11.69 -12.84
N MET A 364 17.70 11.57 -13.01
CA MET A 364 16.84 10.62 -12.31
C MET A 364 16.20 9.67 -13.31
N GLY A 365 15.99 8.43 -12.85
CA GLY A 365 15.45 7.34 -13.63
C GLY A 365 15.96 6.00 -13.11
N SER A 366 15.69 4.94 -13.85
CA SER A 366 16.17 3.60 -13.51
C SER A 366 16.57 2.84 -14.75
N ARG A 367 17.08 1.62 -14.56
CA ARG A 367 17.40 0.71 -15.67
C ARG A 367 16.16 0.29 -16.46
N SER A 368 14.98 0.29 -15.83
CA SER A 368 13.74 -0.21 -16.41
C SER A 368 12.84 0.89 -16.98
N TYR A 369 12.87 2.10 -16.41
CA TYR A 369 12.08 3.25 -16.88
C TYR A 369 12.84 4.13 -17.88
N GLY A 370 14.13 3.88 -18.06
CA GLY A 370 15.02 4.84 -18.70
C GLY A 370 15.22 6.08 -17.84
N LEU A 371 15.91 7.07 -18.40
CA LEU A 371 16.18 8.35 -17.72
C LEU A 371 15.07 9.35 -18.08
N VAL A 372 14.41 9.88 -17.07
CA VAL A 372 13.08 10.50 -17.21
C VAL A 372 12.98 11.89 -16.59
N HIS A 373 13.88 12.26 -15.68
CA HIS A 373 13.89 13.58 -15.06
C HIS A 373 15.31 14.11 -14.84
N ILE A 374 15.44 15.43 -14.87
CA ILE A 374 16.70 16.13 -14.68
C ILE A 374 16.47 17.40 -13.85
N GLY A 375 17.36 17.62 -12.87
CA GLY A 375 17.45 18.86 -12.10
C GLY A 375 18.82 19.52 -12.27
N ILE A 376 18.97 20.72 -11.74
CA ILE A 376 20.25 21.44 -11.69
C ILE A 376 20.67 21.55 -10.23
N ALA A 377 21.82 20.97 -9.89
CA ALA A 377 22.36 21.00 -8.54
C ALA A 377 22.59 22.44 -8.06
N LEU A 378 22.25 22.70 -6.81
CA LEU A 378 22.72 23.86 -6.04
C LEU A 378 23.84 23.41 -5.08
N ASP A 379 23.71 22.21 -4.53
CA ASP A 379 24.71 21.50 -3.74
C ASP A 379 24.43 19.98 -3.77
N ASP A 380 24.94 19.23 -2.78
CA ASP A 380 24.72 17.79 -2.64
C ASP A 380 23.33 17.42 -2.11
N ASN A 381 22.56 18.39 -1.61
CA ASN A 381 21.26 18.19 -0.98
C ASN A 381 20.11 18.90 -1.70
N GLN A 382 20.37 19.92 -2.50
CA GLN A 382 19.38 20.75 -3.16
C GLN A 382 19.60 20.86 -4.67
N MET A 383 18.49 20.93 -5.41
CA MET A 383 18.47 21.16 -6.84
C MET A 383 17.29 22.04 -7.26
N ILE A 384 17.42 22.72 -8.39
CA ILE A 384 16.29 23.35 -9.10
C ILE A 384 15.74 22.36 -10.11
N ALA A 385 14.46 22.05 -10.05
CA ALA A 385 13.81 21.12 -10.95
C ALA A 385 12.35 21.51 -11.22
N ALA A 386 11.82 21.11 -12.38
CA ALA A 386 10.39 21.19 -12.66
C ALA A 386 9.66 20.05 -11.93
N ASP A 387 8.79 20.41 -10.99
CA ASP A 387 8.12 19.49 -10.08
C ASP A 387 6.60 19.61 -10.22
N GLU A 388 5.96 18.54 -10.67
CA GLU A 388 4.52 18.44 -10.84
C GLU A 388 3.78 18.51 -9.51
N SER A 389 4.30 17.85 -8.46
CA SER A 389 3.66 17.85 -7.14
C SER A 389 3.58 19.27 -6.56
N LYS A 390 4.47 20.15 -7.03
CA LYS A 390 4.50 21.58 -6.70
C LYS A 390 3.91 22.46 -7.80
N GLY A 391 3.52 21.89 -8.93
CA GLY A 391 2.95 22.60 -10.07
C GLY A 391 3.88 23.64 -10.70
N ALA A 392 5.18 23.63 -10.40
CA ALA A 392 6.12 24.68 -10.77
C ALA A 392 7.57 24.19 -10.84
N VAL A 393 8.46 25.03 -11.39
CA VAL A 393 9.90 24.92 -11.17
C VAL A 393 10.23 25.40 -9.77
N VAL A 394 10.89 24.58 -8.97
CA VAL A 394 11.12 24.84 -7.55
C VAL A 394 12.51 24.40 -7.12
N VAL A 395 12.96 24.87 -5.96
CA VAL A 395 14.09 24.28 -5.25
C VAL A 395 13.58 23.08 -4.45
N THR A 396 14.11 21.90 -4.75
CA THR A 396 13.76 20.65 -4.08
C THR A 396 15.00 19.90 -3.62
N SER A 397 14.81 18.86 -2.84
CA SER A 397 15.92 18.03 -2.36
C SER A 397 16.45 17.11 -3.47
N VAL A 398 17.75 16.85 -3.46
CA VAL A 398 18.35 15.80 -4.29
C VAL A 398 17.87 14.45 -3.77
N PRO A 399 17.25 13.60 -4.61
CA PRO A 399 16.74 12.31 -4.15
C PRO A 399 17.87 11.29 -4.02
N ASP A 400 17.71 10.34 -3.09
CA ASP A 400 18.72 9.32 -2.81
C ASP A 400 18.91 8.32 -3.96
N ASN A 401 17.92 8.18 -4.85
CA ASN A 401 17.96 7.33 -6.05
C ASN A 401 18.51 8.06 -7.28
N LEU A 402 19.41 9.03 -7.09
CA LEU A 402 20.07 9.74 -8.19
C LEU A 402 20.82 8.74 -9.10
N TYR A 403 20.47 8.72 -10.39
CA TYR A 403 21.11 7.83 -11.36
C TYR A 403 22.52 8.31 -11.70
N ALA A 404 22.66 9.61 -11.98
CA ALA A 404 23.96 10.22 -12.29
C ALA A 404 23.95 11.73 -12.04
N ALA A 405 25.12 12.28 -11.72
CA ALA A 405 25.39 13.71 -11.82
C ALA A 405 26.31 13.95 -13.02
N LEU A 406 25.94 14.87 -13.92
CA LEU A 406 26.71 15.21 -15.13
C LEU A 406 27.21 16.65 -15.04
N ARG A 407 28.43 16.91 -15.49
CA ARG A 407 28.99 18.27 -15.50
C ARG A 407 29.11 18.79 -16.94
N PRO A 408 28.20 19.68 -17.39
CA PRO A 408 28.19 20.15 -18.78
C PRO A 408 29.50 20.79 -19.24
N THR A 409 30.17 21.49 -18.32
CA THR A 409 31.43 22.22 -18.60
C THR A 409 32.64 21.33 -18.87
N LEU A 410 32.56 20.02 -18.57
CA LEU A 410 33.60 19.06 -18.94
C LEU A 410 33.46 18.59 -20.40
N GLY A 411 32.25 18.65 -20.96
CA GLY A 411 31.92 18.16 -22.29
C GLY A 411 31.71 16.64 -22.33
N ALA A 412 31.96 16.06 -23.51
CA ALA A 412 31.74 14.63 -23.77
C ALA A 412 32.48 13.73 -22.78
N PRO A 413 31.89 12.57 -22.41
CA PRO A 413 32.49 11.68 -21.44
C PRO A 413 33.76 11.03 -22.00
N SER A 414 34.76 10.90 -21.13
CA SER A 414 36.04 10.22 -21.41
C SER A 414 35.90 8.73 -21.66
N LYS A 415 34.79 8.12 -21.24
CA LYS A 415 34.40 6.73 -21.52
C LYS A 415 32.97 6.71 -22.06
N PRO A 416 32.66 5.89 -23.08
CA PRO A 416 31.30 5.75 -23.58
C PRO A 416 30.32 5.43 -22.44
N GLN A 417 29.20 6.16 -22.40
CA GLN A 417 28.12 5.96 -21.43
C GLN A 417 26.85 5.62 -22.20
N VAL A 418 26.15 4.56 -21.80
CA VAL A 418 24.92 4.11 -22.46
C VAL A 418 23.76 4.36 -21.51
N ALA A 419 22.79 5.16 -21.94
CA ALA A 419 21.59 5.38 -21.16
C ALA A 419 20.74 4.11 -21.12
N PRO A 420 20.14 3.77 -19.97
CA PRO A 420 19.16 2.70 -19.90
C PRO A 420 17.97 3.02 -20.81
N VAL A 421 17.47 2.00 -21.49
CA VAL A 421 16.32 2.10 -22.41
C VAL A 421 15.10 1.57 -21.68
N ALA A 422 14.00 2.32 -21.74
CA ALA A 422 12.73 1.87 -21.17
C ALA A 422 12.25 0.58 -21.84
N THR A 423 11.75 -0.38 -21.05
CA THR A 423 11.01 -1.53 -21.60
C THR A 423 9.61 -1.07 -22.04
N SER A 424 8.95 -1.82 -22.94
CA SER A 424 7.83 -1.36 -23.79
C SER A 424 6.52 -0.96 -23.10
N GLU A 425 6.48 -0.88 -21.77
CA GLU A 425 5.29 -0.48 -20.98
C GLU A 425 5.62 0.65 -19.99
N ALA A 426 6.32 1.68 -20.45
CA ALA A 426 6.67 2.83 -19.62
C ALA A 426 5.41 3.65 -19.26
N TYR A 427 5.13 3.73 -17.96
CA TYR A 427 4.13 4.62 -17.35
C TYR A 427 4.32 6.09 -17.78
N SER A 428 3.26 6.90 -17.67
CA SER A 428 3.40 8.37 -17.78
C SER A 428 4.20 8.89 -16.57
N PHE A 429 5.53 8.98 -16.69
CA PHE A 429 6.38 9.57 -15.68
C PHE A 429 6.10 11.08 -15.60
N ARG A 430 5.83 11.58 -14.40
CA ARG A 430 5.62 13.01 -14.15
C ARG A 430 6.74 13.51 -13.24
N CYS A 431 7.34 14.63 -13.60
CA CYS A 431 8.58 15.09 -12.97
C CYS A 431 8.35 15.74 -11.62
N GLY A 432 9.33 15.64 -10.72
CA GLY A 432 9.14 15.90 -9.29
C GLY A 432 8.38 14.82 -8.54
N ASN A 433 7.66 13.93 -9.23
CA ASN A 433 7.14 12.70 -8.64
C ASN A 433 8.26 11.66 -8.62
N THR A 434 9.14 11.73 -7.61
CA THR A 434 9.94 10.58 -7.20
C THR A 434 8.98 9.58 -6.56
N ALA A 435 8.21 8.87 -7.38
CA ALA A 435 7.08 8.05 -6.95
C ALA A 435 7.43 7.21 -5.72
N THR A 436 6.93 7.65 -4.56
CA THR A 436 7.01 6.97 -3.27
C THR A 436 5.71 6.24 -2.92
N SER A 437 4.71 6.27 -3.79
CA SER A 437 3.53 5.41 -3.70
C SER A 437 3.29 4.73 -5.05
N TYR A 438 3.38 3.41 -5.04
CA TYR A 438 2.89 2.58 -6.13
C TYR A 438 1.47 2.16 -5.73
N ASP A 439 0.46 2.76 -6.37
CA ASP A 439 -0.89 2.21 -6.34
C ASP A 439 -0.90 0.98 -7.26
N VAL A 440 -0.74 -0.19 -6.64
CA VAL A 440 -0.63 -1.49 -7.33
C VAL A 440 -2.00 -2.02 -7.80
N GLY A 441 -3.03 -1.17 -7.80
CA GLY A 441 -4.40 -1.53 -8.13
C GLY A 441 -5.02 -2.40 -7.05
N SER A 442 -6.33 -2.26 -6.86
CA SER A 442 -7.12 -2.95 -5.83
C SER A 442 -7.27 -4.48 -6.01
N GLY A 443 -6.29 -5.14 -6.64
CA GLY A 443 -6.22 -6.60 -6.66
C GLY A 443 -5.94 -7.11 -5.24
N ALA A 444 -6.65 -8.15 -4.80
CA ALA A 444 -6.47 -8.72 -3.47
C ALA A 444 -5.04 -9.25 -3.31
N TRP A 445 -4.20 -8.56 -2.53
CA TRP A 445 -2.92 -9.09 -2.09
C TRP A 445 -3.15 -10.16 -1.01
N THR A 446 -2.34 -11.21 -1.06
CA THR A 446 -2.36 -12.28 -0.05
C THR A 446 -0.96 -12.67 0.36
N TRP A 447 -0.84 -13.38 1.48
CA TRP A 447 0.44 -13.92 1.93
C TRP A 447 0.94 -15.01 0.96
N PRO A 448 2.26 -15.06 0.69
CA PRO A 448 2.84 -16.03 -0.24
C PRO A 448 2.84 -17.45 0.33
N LEU A 449 2.61 -17.63 1.64
CA LEU A 449 2.53 -18.90 2.35
C LEU A 449 1.24 -18.93 3.20
N PRO A 450 0.63 -20.12 3.40
CA PRO A 450 -0.54 -20.25 4.28
C PRO A 450 -0.24 -19.87 5.74
N ASP A 451 -1.20 -19.24 6.42
CA ASP A 451 -1.06 -18.85 7.83
C ASP A 451 -0.67 -20.05 8.72
N GLY A 452 0.26 -19.81 9.64
CA GLY A 452 0.75 -20.83 10.58
C GLY A 452 1.73 -21.85 10.00
N THR A 453 2.17 -21.69 8.74
CA THR A 453 3.14 -22.60 8.10
C THR A 453 4.56 -22.05 8.03
N TYR A 454 4.79 -20.83 8.49
CA TYR A 454 6.04 -20.11 8.35
C TYR A 454 6.34 -19.22 9.55
N GLU A 455 7.60 -18.82 9.66
CA GLU A 455 8.07 -17.74 10.53
C GLU A 455 8.56 -16.55 9.70
N ILE A 456 8.66 -15.36 10.31
CA ILE A 456 9.35 -14.22 9.68
C ILE A 456 10.84 -14.37 9.98
N GLY A 457 11.63 -14.69 8.96
CA GLY A 457 13.08 -14.89 9.05
C GLY A 457 13.87 -13.64 8.70
N THR A 458 14.97 -13.83 7.97
CA THR A 458 15.92 -12.77 7.61
C THR A 458 15.23 -11.56 6.95
N PRO A 459 15.33 -10.37 7.56
CA PRO A 459 14.70 -9.17 7.02
C PRO A 459 15.29 -8.67 5.70
N PHE A 460 14.44 -8.05 4.88
CA PHE A 460 14.88 -7.14 3.82
C PHE A 460 15.83 -6.06 4.34
N GLY A 461 16.87 -5.76 3.57
CA GLY A 461 17.84 -4.72 3.84
C GLY A 461 18.86 -5.04 4.93
N GLN A 462 18.86 -6.27 5.48
CA GLN A 462 19.90 -6.70 6.41
C GLN A 462 21.26 -6.64 5.73
N ALA A 463 22.17 -5.81 6.25
CA ALA A 463 23.53 -5.68 5.72
C ALA A 463 24.38 -6.91 6.04
N GLY A 464 25.25 -7.33 5.13
CA GLY A 464 26.19 -8.43 5.35
C GLY A 464 26.94 -8.87 4.10
N SER A 465 28.10 -9.50 4.30
CA SER A 465 28.95 -10.02 3.23
C SER A 465 28.40 -11.27 2.54
N GLU A 466 27.40 -11.92 3.13
CA GLU A 466 26.72 -13.09 2.56
C GLU A 466 25.93 -12.75 1.28
N TRP A 467 25.60 -11.47 1.07
CA TRP A 467 24.86 -11.00 -0.11
C TRP A 467 25.78 -10.20 -1.04
N SER A 468 25.76 -10.54 -2.33
CA SER A 468 26.54 -9.84 -3.36
C SER A 468 26.19 -8.35 -3.52
N SER A 469 24.97 -7.96 -3.16
CA SER A 469 24.48 -6.57 -3.06
C SER A 469 24.99 -5.84 -1.81
N GLY A 470 25.63 -6.53 -0.87
CA GLY A 470 25.99 -6.03 0.46
C GLY A 470 24.83 -6.00 1.46
N PHE A 471 23.62 -6.34 1.02
CA PHE A 471 22.42 -6.44 1.87
C PHE A 471 21.39 -7.42 1.31
N HIS A 472 20.51 -7.93 2.16
CA HIS A 472 19.45 -8.87 1.80
C HIS A 472 18.34 -8.21 0.95
N THR A 473 18.05 -8.74 -0.24
CA THR A 473 17.15 -8.11 -1.24
C THR A 473 15.68 -8.51 -1.12
N GLY A 474 15.35 -9.41 -0.20
CA GLY A 474 13.99 -9.92 -0.01
C GLY A 474 13.65 -10.10 1.47
N GLN A 475 12.50 -10.70 1.73
CA GLN A 475 12.12 -11.20 3.03
C GLN A 475 12.15 -12.72 3.00
N ASP A 476 12.89 -13.32 3.94
CA ASP A 476 12.90 -14.77 4.08
C ASP A 476 11.76 -15.21 5.01
N PHE A 477 11.10 -16.30 4.62
CA PHE A 477 10.08 -16.98 5.41
C PHE A 477 10.49 -18.44 5.63
N PRO A 478 11.19 -18.76 6.74
CA PRO A 478 11.48 -20.13 7.13
C PRO A 478 10.21 -20.96 7.19
N ALA A 479 10.22 -22.09 6.49
CA ALA A 479 9.08 -23.00 6.39
C ALA A 479 9.58 -24.39 5.96
N PRO A 480 8.88 -25.49 6.35
CA PRO A 480 9.26 -26.82 5.92
C PRO A 480 9.27 -26.97 4.38
N ILE A 481 10.20 -27.78 3.86
CA ILE A 481 10.23 -28.17 2.45
C ILE A 481 8.86 -28.74 2.06
N GLY A 482 8.32 -28.30 0.93
CA GLY A 482 7.03 -28.74 0.42
C GLY A 482 5.85 -27.86 0.81
N THR A 483 6.02 -26.90 1.73
CA THR A 483 5.00 -25.91 2.08
C THR A 483 4.51 -25.18 0.81
N PRO A 484 3.19 -25.12 0.54
CA PRO A 484 2.67 -24.48 -0.67
C PRO A 484 3.05 -23.00 -0.78
N VAL A 485 3.59 -22.60 -1.92
CA VAL A 485 3.87 -21.19 -2.26
C VAL A 485 2.78 -20.68 -3.19
N ARG A 486 2.26 -19.48 -2.92
CA ARG A 486 1.15 -18.86 -3.63
C ARG A 486 1.55 -17.54 -4.26
N ALA A 487 0.97 -17.25 -5.42
CA ALA A 487 1.02 -15.92 -6.03
C ALA A 487 0.36 -14.91 -5.08
N VAL A 488 1.05 -13.81 -4.77
CA VAL A 488 0.53 -12.80 -3.83
C VAL A 488 -0.51 -11.92 -4.49
N THR A 489 -0.42 -11.73 -5.80
CA THR A 489 -1.43 -11.06 -6.63
C THR A 489 -1.39 -11.60 -8.06
N SER A 490 -2.32 -11.15 -8.91
CA SER A 490 -2.45 -11.64 -10.29
C SER A 490 -1.31 -11.14 -11.17
N GLY A 491 -0.86 -11.95 -12.12
CA GLY A 491 0.21 -11.56 -13.05
C GLY A 491 0.62 -12.65 -14.03
N VAL A 492 1.72 -12.43 -14.74
CA VAL A 492 2.28 -13.34 -15.74
C VAL A 492 3.58 -13.95 -15.23
N VAL A 493 3.66 -15.28 -15.26
CA VAL A 493 4.79 -16.05 -14.75
C VAL A 493 5.99 -15.98 -15.69
N ARG A 494 7.18 -15.83 -15.09
CA ARG A 494 8.49 -16.15 -15.66
C ARG A 494 9.21 -17.12 -14.74
N ILE A 495 9.91 -18.10 -15.31
CA ILE A 495 10.64 -19.14 -14.60
C ILE A 495 12.12 -18.95 -14.88
N GLU A 496 12.89 -18.85 -13.81
CA GLU A 496 14.32 -18.57 -13.86
C GLU A 496 15.08 -19.58 -13.01
N HIS A 497 16.34 -19.85 -13.37
CA HIS A 497 17.23 -20.73 -12.62
C HIS A 497 18.59 -20.11 -12.30
N PRO A 498 18.65 -18.91 -11.68
CA PRO A 498 19.93 -18.30 -11.38
C PRO A 498 20.61 -19.06 -10.23
N ALA A 499 21.93 -19.15 -10.26
CA ALA A 499 22.72 -19.93 -9.30
C ALA A 499 22.41 -19.59 -7.83
N TRP A 500 22.08 -18.32 -7.53
CA TRP A 500 21.73 -17.89 -6.19
C TRP A 500 20.33 -18.33 -5.75
N ALA A 501 19.32 -18.33 -6.64
CA ALA A 501 17.93 -18.60 -6.25
C ALA A 501 17.52 -20.07 -6.40
N GLY A 502 18.27 -20.87 -7.17
CA GLY A 502 17.81 -22.20 -7.55
C GLY A 502 16.59 -22.10 -8.45
N ASN A 503 15.47 -22.73 -8.09
CA ASN A 503 14.21 -22.52 -8.81
C ASN A 503 13.56 -21.21 -8.37
N LEU A 504 13.36 -20.30 -9.32
CA LEU A 504 12.75 -19.01 -9.11
C LEU A 504 11.50 -18.89 -9.99
N VAL A 505 10.37 -18.57 -9.36
CA VAL A 505 9.22 -18.02 -10.08
C VAL A 505 9.26 -16.50 -9.91
N ARG A 506 9.26 -15.76 -11.01
CA ARG A 506 9.00 -14.32 -11.05
C ARG A 506 7.60 -14.12 -11.59
N ILE A 507 6.80 -13.25 -10.98
CA ILE A 507 5.50 -12.87 -11.51
C ILE A 507 5.57 -11.39 -11.85
N ASP A 508 5.36 -11.07 -13.11
CA ASP A 508 5.16 -9.72 -13.62
C ASP A 508 3.69 -9.34 -13.41
N HIS A 509 3.45 -8.34 -12.58
CA HIS A 509 2.12 -7.84 -12.26
C HIS A 509 1.72 -6.65 -13.15
N GLY A 510 2.57 -6.28 -14.11
CA GLY A 510 2.46 -5.06 -14.90
C GLY A 510 3.03 -3.85 -14.16
N ASN A 511 3.18 -2.74 -14.88
CA ASN A 511 3.59 -1.44 -14.33
C ASN A 511 4.95 -1.45 -13.60
N GLY A 512 5.85 -2.38 -13.97
CA GLY A 512 7.15 -2.53 -13.34
C GLY A 512 7.12 -3.12 -11.93
N LEU A 513 5.95 -3.60 -11.47
CA LEU A 513 5.82 -4.38 -10.24
C LEU A 513 6.08 -5.85 -10.55
N GLU A 514 7.06 -6.42 -9.88
CA GLU A 514 7.34 -7.85 -9.93
C GLU A 514 7.41 -8.45 -8.54
N THR A 515 7.07 -9.74 -8.43
CA THR A 515 7.35 -10.52 -7.23
C THR A 515 8.19 -11.73 -7.55
N LEU A 516 9.11 -12.08 -6.67
CA LEU A 516 10.03 -13.20 -6.85
C LEU A 516 9.84 -14.21 -5.73
N TYR A 517 9.85 -15.48 -6.08
CA TYR A 517 9.69 -16.62 -5.20
C TYR A 517 10.85 -17.59 -5.43
N ALA A 518 11.89 -17.46 -4.62
CA ALA A 518 13.15 -18.19 -4.78
C ALA A 518 13.23 -19.42 -3.86
N HIS A 519 14.29 -20.22 -4.09
CA HIS A 519 14.65 -21.43 -3.36
C HIS A 519 13.63 -22.57 -3.45
N LEU A 520 12.76 -22.55 -4.46
CA LEU A 520 11.65 -23.49 -4.55
C LEU A 520 12.14 -24.94 -4.77
N SER A 521 11.49 -25.90 -4.09
CA SER A 521 11.76 -27.33 -4.31
C SER A 521 11.13 -27.81 -5.62
N ARG A 522 10.00 -27.23 -6.00
CA ARG A 522 9.28 -27.46 -7.25
C ARG A 522 8.54 -26.21 -7.71
N VAL A 523 8.29 -26.13 -9.01
CA VAL A 523 7.47 -25.10 -9.66
C VAL A 523 6.21 -25.77 -10.21
N ASP A 524 5.04 -25.26 -9.85
CA ASP A 524 3.73 -25.82 -10.19
C ASP A 524 3.05 -25.05 -11.35
N VAL A 525 3.76 -24.10 -11.98
CA VAL A 525 3.30 -23.24 -13.10
C VAL A 525 4.25 -23.30 -14.30
N THR A 526 3.86 -22.69 -15.42
CA THR A 526 4.62 -22.67 -16.67
C THR A 526 4.97 -21.24 -17.11
N GLU A 527 6.04 -21.08 -17.91
CA GLU A 527 6.46 -19.78 -18.48
C GLU A 527 5.29 -19.13 -19.25
N GLY A 528 5.04 -17.84 -18.99
CA GLY A 528 3.97 -17.06 -19.61
C GLY A 528 2.56 -17.35 -19.06
N GLN A 529 2.41 -18.25 -18.09
CA GLN A 529 1.12 -18.54 -17.48
C GLN A 529 0.56 -17.33 -16.71
N GLN A 530 -0.71 -17.02 -16.92
CA GLN A 530 -1.44 -16.08 -16.07
C GLN A 530 -1.86 -16.75 -14.77
N VAL A 531 -1.61 -16.09 -13.64
CA VAL A 531 -1.99 -16.55 -12.31
C VAL A 531 -2.82 -15.50 -11.60
N THR A 532 -3.63 -15.93 -10.63
CA THR A 532 -4.41 -15.04 -9.76
C THR A 532 -3.91 -15.06 -8.33
N ALA A 533 -4.22 -14.02 -7.55
CA ALA A 533 -3.94 -13.99 -6.12
C ALA A 533 -4.35 -15.28 -5.39
N GLY A 534 -3.46 -15.83 -4.56
CA GLY A 534 -3.66 -17.05 -3.79
C GLY A 534 -3.49 -18.35 -4.57
N GLN A 535 -3.31 -18.30 -5.90
CA GLN A 535 -3.05 -19.49 -6.69
C GLN A 535 -1.69 -20.10 -6.31
N GLN A 536 -1.64 -21.41 -6.09
CA GLN A 536 -0.39 -22.11 -5.82
C GLN A 536 0.51 -22.10 -7.07
N ILE A 537 1.78 -21.75 -6.88
CA ILE A 537 2.79 -21.61 -7.94
C ILE A 537 3.99 -22.52 -7.74
N GLY A 538 4.13 -23.15 -6.58
CA GLY A 538 5.23 -24.05 -6.27
C GLY A 538 5.23 -24.46 -4.81
N ALA A 539 6.40 -24.86 -4.33
CA ALA A 539 6.59 -25.12 -2.91
C ALA A 539 7.98 -24.72 -2.40
N VAL A 540 8.01 -24.40 -1.10
CA VAL A 540 9.23 -24.10 -0.35
C VAL A 540 10.25 -25.22 -0.54
N GLY A 541 11.52 -24.83 -0.65
CA GLY A 541 12.62 -25.76 -0.78
C GLY A 541 13.91 -25.20 -0.20
N ASP A 542 15.01 -25.68 -0.74
CA ASP A 542 16.38 -25.41 -0.31
C ASP A 542 17.34 -25.30 -1.52
N LYS A 543 16.84 -24.87 -2.68
CA LYS A 543 17.64 -24.79 -3.91
C LYS A 543 18.41 -23.47 -4.01
N GLY A 544 19.60 -23.51 -4.63
CA GLY A 544 20.44 -22.33 -4.80
C GLY A 544 21.33 -22.07 -3.58
N ASN A 545 21.66 -20.79 -3.34
CA ASN A 545 22.46 -20.37 -2.21
C ASN A 545 21.57 -20.16 -0.98
N THR A 546 21.51 -21.15 -0.11
CA THR A 546 20.65 -21.14 1.08
C THR A 546 21.35 -21.80 2.27
N THR A 547 20.97 -21.37 3.48
CA THR A 547 21.41 -21.96 4.76
C THR A 547 20.40 -22.95 5.36
N GLY A 548 19.23 -23.09 4.74
CA GLY A 548 18.17 -24.02 5.17
C GLY A 548 16.82 -23.78 4.48
N PRO A 549 15.80 -24.61 4.73
CA PRO A 549 14.50 -24.49 4.07
C PRO A 549 13.77 -23.16 4.37
N HIS A 550 13.50 -22.37 3.32
CA HIS A 550 12.73 -21.13 3.41
C HIS A 550 12.21 -20.68 2.04
N LEU A 551 11.20 -19.81 2.03
CA LEU A 551 10.87 -19.00 0.86
C LEU A 551 11.64 -17.69 0.96
N HIS A 552 12.44 -17.36 -0.05
CA HIS A 552 12.93 -15.99 -0.24
C HIS A 552 11.96 -15.26 -1.16
N PHE A 553 11.30 -14.23 -0.61
CA PHE A 553 10.28 -13.46 -1.30
C PHE A 553 10.75 -12.03 -1.54
N GLU A 554 10.73 -11.58 -2.78
CA GLU A 554 11.01 -10.17 -3.10
C GLU A 554 9.78 -9.50 -3.71
N VAL A 555 9.63 -8.21 -3.44
CA VAL A 555 8.86 -7.29 -4.26
C VAL A 555 9.88 -6.39 -4.96
N ARG A 556 9.72 -6.21 -6.27
CA ARG A 556 10.55 -5.31 -7.06
C ARG A 556 9.70 -4.25 -7.72
N LEU A 557 10.21 -3.03 -7.72
CA LEU A 557 9.61 -1.88 -8.40
C LEU A 557 10.61 -1.35 -9.40
N GLY A 558 10.27 -1.41 -10.68
CA GLY A 558 11.21 -1.05 -11.76
C GLY A 558 12.49 -1.88 -11.74
N GLY A 559 12.45 -3.11 -11.22
CA GLY A 559 13.59 -4.03 -11.10
C GLY A 559 14.42 -3.90 -9.82
N ASP A 560 14.23 -2.84 -9.04
CA ASP A 560 14.92 -2.64 -7.76
C ASP A 560 14.15 -3.31 -6.62
N PRO A 561 14.83 -4.05 -5.72
CA PRO A 561 14.18 -4.70 -4.61
C PRO A 561 13.73 -3.68 -3.56
N VAL A 562 12.48 -3.80 -3.11
CA VAL A 562 11.88 -2.97 -2.07
C VAL A 562 11.40 -3.84 -0.91
N ASN A 563 11.20 -3.24 0.27
CA ASN A 563 10.71 -3.98 1.44
C ASN A 563 9.34 -4.63 1.09
N PRO A 564 9.22 -5.97 1.12
CA PRO A 564 7.99 -6.66 0.76
C PRO A 564 6.86 -6.53 1.79
N MET A 565 7.18 -6.32 3.06
CA MET A 565 6.20 -6.44 4.16
C MET A 565 5.04 -5.45 4.08
N PRO A 566 5.23 -4.16 3.74
CA PRO A 566 4.11 -3.24 3.56
C PRO A 566 3.10 -3.74 2.51
N PHE A 567 3.58 -4.26 1.38
CA PHE A 567 2.71 -4.81 0.34
C PHE A 567 1.91 -6.03 0.82
N LEU A 568 2.53 -6.91 1.62
CA LEU A 568 1.85 -8.06 2.21
C LEU A 568 0.82 -7.66 3.28
N ALA A 569 1.05 -6.54 3.97
CA ALA A 569 0.19 -6.06 5.05
C ALA A 569 -1.03 -5.28 4.54
N THR A 570 -0.84 -4.41 3.54
CA THR A 570 -1.85 -3.42 3.14
C THR A 570 -2.15 -3.43 1.64
N GLY A 571 -1.51 -4.31 0.86
CA GLY A 571 -1.65 -4.33 -0.60
C GLY A 571 -1.09 -3.09 -1.28
N SER A 572 -0.27 -2.29 -0.60
CA SER A 572 0.40 -1.10 -1.12
C SER A 572 1.69 -0.86 -0.33
N ALA A 573 2.64 -0.12 -0.90
CA ALA A 573 3.75 0.40 -0.12
C ALA A 573 3.94 1.89 -0.36
N SER A 574 4.07 2.62 0.75
CA SER A 574 4.62 3.96 0.76
C SER A 574 6.07 3.91 1.22
N THR A 575 7.01 4.37 0.40
CA THR A 575 8.32 4.80 0.93
C THR A 575 8.09 6.17 1.56
N GLY A 576 7.81 6.22 2.87
CA GLY A 576 7.31 7.41 3.54
C GLY A 576 8.29 8.58 3.55
N TRP A 577 8.98 8.78 4.68
CA TRP A 577 9.85 9.94 4.87
C TRP A 577 11.22 9.75 4.22
N GLY A 578 11.65 10.72 3.41
CA GLY A 578 12.97 10.73 2.77
C GLY A 578 13.18 9.61 1.73
N GLY A 579 12.11 8.96 1.26
CA GLY A 579 12.22 7.81 0.34
C GLY A 579 12.61 6.49 1.01
N TYR A 580 12.70 6.45 2.36
CA TYR A 580 13.00 5.23 3.10
C TYR A 580 11.74 4.43 3.42
N SER A 581 11.87 3.11 3.50
CA SER A 581 10.82 2.22 4.02
C SER A 581 10.81 2.24 5.55
N ASN A 582 9.69 1.83 6.14
CA ASN A 582 9.53 1.72 7.58
C ASN A 582 10.64 0.85 8.22
N GLY A 583 11.31 1.40 9.24
CA GLY A 583 12.41 0.76 9.95
C GLY A 583 13.74 0.75 9.18
N MET A 584 13.81 1.36 8.00
CA MET A 584 14.98 1.39 7.12
C MET A 584 15.58 2.79 6.95
N ILE A 585 15.26 3.73 7.85
CA ILE A 585 15.88 5.06 7.89
C ILE A 585 17.33 4.92 8.39
N PRO A 586 18.33 5.37 7.63
CA PRO A 586 19.73 5.34 8.05
C PRO A 586 19.98 6.19 9.30
N ALA A 587 20.88 5.73 10.17
CA ALA A 587 21.18 6.43 11.43
C ALA A 587 21.71 7.86 11.23
N ASP A 588 22.45 8.12 10.15
CA ASP A 588 22.96 9.46 9.80
C ASP A 588 21.87 10.40 9.26
N LYS A 589 20.68 9.89 8.97
CA LYS A 589 19.49 10.68 8.61
C LYS A 589 18.57 10.92 9.81
N LEU A 590 18.85 10.32 10.97
CA LEU A 590 18.10 10.53 12.21
C LEU A 590 18.83 11.53 13.11
N CYS A 591 18.06 12.16 13.99
CA CYS A 591 18.58 13.07 15.00
C CYS A 591 18.50 12.44 16.40
N ALA A 592 19.59 12.58 17.15
CA ALA A 592 19.65 12.09 18.53
C ALA A 592 18.78 12.92 19.47
N ILE A 593 18.09 12.25 20.38
CA ILE A 593 17.28 12.86 21.45
C ILE A 593 17.80 12.53 22.86
N GLY A 594 18.94 11.84 22.96
CA GLY A 594 19.62 11.48 24.21
C GLY A 594 19.58 9.99 24.54
N ALA A 595 20.51 9.52 25.39
CA ALA A 595 20.59 8.13 25.86
C ALA A 595 20.57 7.04 24.76
N GLY A 596 21.12 7.34 23.57
CA GLY A 596 21.14 6.42 22.43
C GLY A 596 19.84 6.38 21.61
N HIS A 597 18.83 7.16 21.99
CA HIS A 597 17.57 7.28 21.26
C HIS A 597 17.67 8.26 20.10
N MET A 598 17.01 7.92 18.99
CA MET A 598 16.97 8.71 17.79
C MET A 598 15.53 8.82 17.25
N LEU A 599 15.27 9.91 16.54
CA LEU A 599 14.00 10.16 15.84
C LEU A 599 14.27 10.86 14.51
N ARG A 600 13.24 10.99 13.69
CA ARG A 600 13.21 11.93 12.57
C ARG A 600 13.56 13.33 13.06
N CYS A 601 14.29 14.14 12.28
CA CYS A 601 14.88 15.37 12.81
C CYS A 601 13.88 16.45 13.24
N ASP A 602 12.73 16.53 12.57
CA ASP A 602 11.59 17.34 12.99
C ASP A 602 10.93 16.81 14.28
N ALA A 603 10.73 15.50 14.39
CA ALA A 603 10.23 14.82 15.59
C ALA A 603 11.17 15.01 16.78
N ALA A 604 12.47 14.89 16.56
CA ALA A 604 13.52 15.12 17.55
C ALA A 604 13.48 16.56 18.05
N ALA A 605 13.37 17.54 17.15
CA ALA A 605 13.30 18.95 17.53
C ALA A 605 12.06 19.26 18.38
N ALA A 606 10.91 18.67 18.02
CA ALA A 606 9.68 18.78 18.80
C ALA A 606 9.78 18.08 20.17
N TYR A 607 10.34 16.87 20.20
CA TYR A 607 10.58 16.13 21.44
C TYR A 607 11.47 16.92 22.39
N LEU A 608 12.57 17.51 21.91
CA LEU A 608 13.49 18.27 22.75
C LEU A 608 12.82 19.51 23.37
N LYS A 609 11.91 20.17 22.64
CA LYS A 609 11.09 21.27 23.17
C LYS A 609 10.11 20.77 24.25
N LEU A 610 9.42 19.67 23.99
CA LEU A 610 8.51 19.03 24.97
C LEU A 610 9.27 18.60 26.23
N ALA A 611 10.43 17.96 26.07
CA ALA A 611 11.27 17.51 27.17
C ALA A 611 11.79 18.67 28.02
N ALA A 612 12.12 19.82 27.40
CA ALA A 612 12.49 21.03 28.12
C ALA A 612 11.32 21.59 28.95
N ALA A 613 10.12 21.66 28.36
CA ALA A 613 8.91 22.09 29.07
C ALA A 613 8.55 21.15 30.23
N TYR A 614 8.61 19.84 30.00
CA TYR A 614 8.38 18.82 31.03
C TYR A 614 9.39 18.96 32.19
N ARG A 615 10.66 19.22 31.87
CA ARG A 615 11.70 19.46 32.89
C ARG A 615 11.44 20.72 33.69
N ALA A 616 10.96 21.80 33.05
CA ALA A 616 10.58 23.02 33.76
C ALA A 616 9.41 22.77 34.73
N GLN A 617 8.46 21.92 34.35
CA GLN A 617 7.31 21.58 35.19
C GLN A 617 7.67 20.65 36.37
N PHE A 618 8.43 19.58 36.13
CA PHE A 618 8.60 18.49 37.09
C PHE A 618 10.01 18.38 37.67
N GLY A 619 10.94 19.27 37.29
CA GLY A 619 12.32 19.28 37.77
C GLY A 619 13.18 18.09 37.31
N ARG A 620 12.68 17.26 36.39
CA ARG A 620 13.35 16.03 35.92
C ARG A 620 13.25 15.87 34.41
N THR A 621 14.23 15.20 33.82
CA THR A 621 14.23 14.90 32.38
C THR A 621 13.13 13.89 32.05
N LEU A 622 12.53 14.04 30.87
CA LEU A 622 11.54 13.12 30.34
C LEU A 622 12.19 11.73 30.11
N CYS A 623 11.59 10.72 30.71
CA CYS A 623 12.11 9.35 30.74
C CYS A 623 11.64 8.61 29.48
N ILE A 624 12.56 8.01 28.73
CA ILE A 624 12.30 7.32 27.48
C ILE A 624 12.79 5.88 27.55
N THR A 625 11.99 4.94 27.06
CA THR A 625 12.32 3.51 26.98
C THR A 625 12.46 3.02 25.55
N ASP A 626 11.75 3.63 24.59
CA ASP A 626 11.87 3.28 23.18
C ASP A 626 11.64 4.51 22.28
N SER A 627 12.19 4.49 21.07
CA SER A 627 12.10 5.56 20.07
C SER A 627 12.13 4.98 18.64
N TYR A 628 13.00 5.46 17.75
CA TYR A 628 13.15 4.84 16.43
C TYR A 628 13.51 3.35 16.53
N ARG A 629 12.72 2.50 15.85
CA ARG A 629 12.92 1.06 15.82
C ARG A 629 13.27 0.60 14.42
N SER A 630 14.52 0.17 14.25
CA SER A 630 14.99 -0.42 12.99
C SER A 630 14.14 -1.63 12.59
N TYR A 631 14.07 -1.94 11.30
CA TYR A 631 13.30 -3.06 10.78
C TYR A 631 13.77 -4.39 11.39
N ALA A 632 15.09 -4.58 11.54
CA ALA A 632 15.65 -5.75 12.23
C ALA A 632 15.17 -5.85 13.70
N SER A 633 15.11 -4.72 14.41
CA SER A 633 14.56 -4.67 15.77
C SER A 633 13.07 -4.96 15.81
N GLN A 634 12.30 -4.54 14.79
CA GLN A 634 10.88 -4.87 14.67
C GLN A 634 10.66 -6.38 14.48
N VAL A 635 11.42 -7.02 13.58
CA VAL A 635 11.37 -8.48 13.38
C VAL A 635 11.68 -9.22 14.68
N SER A 636 12.76 -8.84 15.35
CA SER A 636 13.16 -9.44 16.62
C SER A 636 12.10 -9.27 17.72
N LEU A 637 11.44 -8.11 17.78
CA LEU A 637 10.35 -7.85 18.72
C LEU A 637 9.10 -8.68 18.39
N TYR A 638 8.74 -8.76 17.12
CA TYR A 638 7.58 -9.53 16.65
C TYR A 638 7.74 -11.03 16.91
N GLN A 639 8.93 -11.60 16.72
CA GLN A 639 9.22 -13.00 17.06
C GLN A 639 9.03 -13.31 18.55
N ARG A 640 9.46 -12.40 19.43
CA ARG A 640 9.32 -12.60 20.90
C ARG A 640 7.92 -12.31 21.43
N LYS A 641 7.22 -11.35 20.82
CA LYS A 641 5.94 -10.82 21.32
C LYS A 641 4.94 -10.55 20.17
N PRO A 642 4.52 -11.57 19.41
CA PRO A 642 3.73 -11.38 18.19
C PRO A 642 2.33 -10.79 18.45
N SER A 643 1.79 -10.91 19.66
CA SER A 643 0.50 -10.33 20.05
C SER A 643 0.56 -8.85 20.43
N LEU A 644 1.75 -8.31 20.73
CA LEU A 644 1.97 -6.94 21.21
C LEU A 644 2.77 -6.08 20.23
N ALA A 645 3.50 -6.70 19.30
CA ALA A 645 4.28 -5.99 18.30
C ALA A 645 3.46 -5.72 17.04
N ALA A 646 3.63 -4.53 16.46
CA ALA A 646 3.21 -4.30 15.08
C ALA A 646 3.95 -5.25 14.13
N LEU A 647 3.31 -5.60 13.01
CA LEU A 647 3.97 -6.36 11.97
C LEU A 647 5.24 -5.60 11.52
N PRO A 648 6.38 -6.27 11.34
CA PRO A 648 7.59 -5.60 10.89
C PRO A 648 7.35 -4.84 9.57
N GLY A 649 7.80 -3.59 9.51
CA GLY A 649 7.59 -2.71 8.35
C GLY A 649 6.32 -1.87 8.43
N THR A 650 5.54 -1.96 9.52
CA THR A 650 4.32 -1.14 9.71
C THR A 650 4.32 -0.36 11.03
N SER A 651 5.41 -0.39 11.81
CA SER A 651 5.45 0.22 13.14
C SER A 651 5.67 1.74 13.08
N ASN A 652 4.91 2.54 13.83
CA ASN A 652 5.16 4.00 13.90
C ASN A 652 6.55 4.36 14.47
N HIS A 653 7.14 3.51 15.31
CA HIS A 653 8.55 3.63 15.69
C HIS A 653 9.51 3.48 14.51
N GLY A 654 9.16 2.68 13.50
CA GLY A 654 9.93 2.53 12.27
C GLY A 654 9.92 3.75 11.36
N TRP A 655 9.03 4.71 11.59
CA TRP A 655 9.03 6.00 10.90
C TRP A 655 9.83 7.08 11.63
N GLY A 656 10.35 6.77 12.83
CA GLY A 656 11.08 7.73 13.66
C GLY A 656 10.17 8.80 14.24
N VAL A 657 8.89 8.48 14.42
CA VAL A 657 7.83 9.40 14.89
C VAL A 657 7.10 8.89 16.13
N ALA A 658 7.63 7.89 16.84
CA ALA A 658 7.01 7.40 18.06
C ALA A 658 8.04 7.25 19.19
N VAL A 659 7.57 7.43 20.42
CA VAL A 659 8.36 7.22 21.65
C VAL A 659 7.53 6.48 22.69
N ASP A 660 8.20 5.62 23.45
CA ASP A 660 7.64 5.01 24.65
C ASP A 660 8.27 5.66 25.89
N LEU A 661 7.44 6.16 26.81
CA LEU A 661 7.84 7.04 27.91
C LEU A 661 7.60 6.39 29.28
N CYS A 662 8.48 6.69 30.23
CA CYS A 662 8.47 6.15 31.59
C CYS A 662 8.40 7.24 32.67
N GLY A 663 8.63 6.87 33.94
CA GLY A 663 8.79 7.81 35.03
C GLY A 663 7.47 8.41 35.54
N GLY A 664 6.38 7.66 35.37
CA GLY A 664 5.02 8.04 35.75
C GLY A 664 4.10 8.25 34.55
N ILE A 665 4.64 8.56 33.36
CA ILE A 665 3.85 8.70 32.12
C ILE A 665 3.29 7.34 31.69
N ASP A 666 4.02 6.26 31.95
CA ASP A 666 3.66 4.85 31.70
C ASP A 666 2.47 4.32 32.52
N LYS A 667 1.77 5.19 33.27
CA LYS A 667 0.63 4.83 34.10
C LYS A 667 -0.46 5.88 33.94
N TYR A 668 -1.67 5.44 33.63
CA TYR A 668 -2.82 6.34 33.55
C TYR A 668 -3.06 7.10 34.86
N ASN A 669 -3.64 8.30 34.73
CA ASN A 669 -4.09 9.15 35.83
C ASN A 669 -2.99 9.67 36.78
N THR A 670 -1.71 9.45 36.49
CA THR A 670 -0.64 10.15 37.21
C THR A 670 -0.60 11.62 36.81
N ALA A 671 -0.02 12.47 37.66
CA ALA A 671 0.15 13.89 37.36
C ALA A 671 0.98 14.10 36.07
N GLN A 672 1.94 13.23 35.82
CA GLN A 672 2.80 13.24 34.64
C GLN A 672 2.04 12.88 33.36
N TYR A 673 1.24 11.80 33.39
CA TYR A 673 0.41 11.39 32.25
C TYR A 673 -0.62 12.47 31.91
N LEU A 674 -1.33 13.00 32.91
CA LEU A 674 -2.33 14.06 32.71
C LEU A 674 -1.71 15.35 32.16
N TRP A 675 -0.53 15.72 32.65
CA TRP A 675 0.20 16.87 32.11
C TRP A 675 0.60 16.64 30.64
N MET A 676 1.13 15.46 30.31
CA MET A 676 1.47 15.10 28.93
C MET A 676 0.23 15.17 28.03
N LYS A 677 -0.90 14.60 28.45
CA LYS A 677 -2.17 14.65 27.70
C LYS A 677 -2.62 16.08 27.40
N ALA A 678 -2.41 17.00 28.34
CA ALA A 678 -2.82 18.40 28.19
C ALA A 678 -1.81 19.25 27.37
N HIS A 679 -0.52 18.95 27.42
CA HIS A 679 0.52 19.86 26.90
C HIS A 679 1.28 19.31 25.70
N ALA A 680 1.48 18.00 25.58
CA ALA A 680 2.23 17.40 24.48
C ALA A 680 1.69 17.78 23.08
N PRO A 681 0.36 17.93 22.86
CA PRO A 681 -0.17 18.35 21.56
C PRO A 681 0.34 19.72 21.09
N SER A 682 0.61 20.65 22.01
CA SER A 682 1.18 21.98 21.67
C SER A 682 2.61 21.90 21.11
N TYR A 683 3.26 20.75 21.27
CA TYR A 683 4.58 20.43 20.72
C TYR A 683 4.51 19.43 19.57
N GLY A 684 3.31 19.03 19.12
CA GLY A 684 3.11 18.07 18.03
C GLY A 684 3.20 16.61 18.43
N TRP A 685 3.10 16.28 19.73
CA TRP A 685 3.11 14.92 20.26
C TRP A 685 1.75 14.55 20.85
N LEU A 686 1.21 13.37 20.52
CA LEU A 686 -0.09 12.94 21.01
C LEU A 686 -0.07 11.51 21.50
N HIS A 687 -1.06 11.23 22.34
CA HIS A 687 -1.38 9.88 22.78
C HIS A 687 -2.45 9.31 21.84
N PRO A 688 -2.16 8.24 21.07
CA PRO A 688 -3.10 7.66 20.10
C PRO A 688 -4.34 7.11 20.80
N ALA A 689 -5.50 7.21 20.16
CA ALA A 689 -6.72 6.81 20.83
C ALA A 689 -6.88 5.26 20.98
N TRP A 690 -6.12 4.42 20.25
CA TRP A 690 -6.14 2.95 20.49
C TRP A 690 -5.43 2.63 21.79
N ALA A 691 -4.50 3.48 22.19
CA ALA A 691 -3.70 3.35 23.39
C ALA A 691 -4.45 3.85 24.63
N GLU A 692 -5.69 4.35 24.51
CA GLU A 692 -6.51 4.81 25.64
C GLU A 692 -7.13 3.65 26.45
N PRO A 693 -7.48 3.86 27.73
CA PRO A 693 -8.13 2.85 28.56
C PRO A 693 -9.43 2.30 27.96
N GLY A 694 -9.62 0.98 27.99
CA GLY A 694 -10.86 0.32 27.57
C GLY A 694 -10.93 -0.02 26.07
N ARG A 695 -9.78 -0.07 25.39
CA ARG A 695 -9.63 -0.32 23.94
C ARG A 695 -8.96 -1.67 23.62
N ASN A 696 -8.68 -2.52 24.61
CA ASN A 696 -8.04 -3.85 24.49
C ASN A 696 -6.56 -3.84 24.08
N ARG A 697 -5.95 -2.68 23.87
CA ARG A 697 -4.51 -2.46 23.60
C ARG A 697 -4.02 -1.19 24.31
N GLU A 698 -4.29 -1.12 25.61
CA GLU A 698 -3.94 0.00 26.48
C GLU A 698 -2.43 0.17 26.62
N GLU A 699 -1.89 1.31 26.17
CA GLU A 699 -0.46 1.60 26.19
C GLU A 699 -0.17 3.04 26.68
N PRO A 700 -0.34 3.36 27.97
CA PRO A 700 -0.16 4.73 28.50
C PRO A 700 1.22 5.34 28.22
N TRP A 701 2.22 4.50 27.99
CA TRP A 701 3.58 4.89 27.65
C TRP A 701 3.75 5.36 26.20
N HIS A 702 2.85 5.05 25.28
CA HIS A 702 3.06 5.26 23.84
C HIS A 702 2.59 6.63 23.35
N TRP A 703 3.49 7.36 22.67
CA TRP A 703 3.24 8.70 22.13
C TRP A 703 3.79 8.84 20.73
N GLU A 704 3.05 9.53 19.86
CA GLU A 704 3.35 9.69 18.44
C GLU A 704 3.53 11.17 18.08
N PHE A 705 4.43 11.44 17.14
CA PHE A 705 4.77 12.75 16.60
C PHE A 705 4.17 12.94 15.21
N GLY A 706 3.52 14.09 14.98
CA GLY A 706 2.53 14.23 13.91
C GLY A 706 1.17 13.73 14.40
N ASN A 707 0.07 14.32 13.91
CA ASN A 707 -1.25 14.08 14.51
C ASN A 707 -1.71 12.61 14.34
N PRO A 708 -2.39 12.02 15.34
CA PRO A 708 -2.37 10.60 15.66
C PRO A 708 -3.08 9.76 14.60
N VAL A 709 -2.38 8.77 14.04
CA VAL A 709 -3.02 7.69 13.27
C VAL A 709 -2.88 6.42 14.09
N ASN A 710 -3.85 6.22 14.96
CA ASN A 710 -4.72 5.05 14.99
C ASN A 710 -5.53 5.12 16.30
N SER A 711 -6.79 4.67 16.25
CA SER A 711 -7.54 4.21 17.42
C SER A 711 -8.67 3.27 17.10
#